data_AF-A0A9Q4FQV9-F1
#
_entry.id   AF-A0A9Q4FQV9-F1
#
_cell.length_a   1.000
_cell.length_b   1.000
_cell.length_c   1.000
_cell.angle_alpha   90.00
_cell.angle_beta   90.00
_cell.angle_gamma   90.00
#
_symmetry.space_group_name_H-M   'P 1'
#
loop_
_entity.id
_entity.type
_entity.pdbx_description
1 polymer ?
#
loop_
_entity_poly.entity_id
_entity_poly.type
_entity_poly.pdbx_seq_one_letter_code
_entity_poly.pdbx_strand_id
1 'polypeptide(L)'
;MIRDLLKWVAPGVVTVLGGTVAALAMATPTMLDALAEEGRVSLKVSGSSWAHIDLAGRRVHLTGTTSSDTERDLAVASLLALRGISSVDETVTIAPLAAPYRINVSVEDGAVSLFGSVPNEELRQSLLALPDLATVDLQVRSGQPDETLWRRGVDFALAQATLVDSGYFELSGLTLNAVGRASSEKALGHLQMALTELPSGIASGEISVEPVRVAPYTWRAEFDGSRIAISGHVPEERLVDRLRLADVAGVPIATGLSLASGAPEGFAERTRLLVEQLARLERGAAEIVDGVSHLTGVPPTVEVAQAITEALSGTDSIVTLSPPRVADYWVSINRQPGGVLVFDGFVPDEATRESFAAIPGADASFLKYGAGAPEGYRRGVDFGLEVLGYLSEGRVALTGEVITVSGLARSPTDYRAVHELLKSGVPQGLTLGQSGVAAPRAANYVFSARQDAAGGIVLEGMLPDPQVETALLARAGTAARSRVSFASGETPNFLASAEQALDFLPWMRRGSVRFDGTGWTVEGEPASAIDKASIETEFAVRGLAQAGWSLALSQPIAAPDFADPYLWSAERLPDGSFLFAGNVPAAALQSYLKVHAGTRVTDTSRVANGAPEGFAADVRAAVDALLGLEQGRAAYDGKTWSLTGAAADTQARDAVLALAANLNLPESAEISLPEVVPSEPYYWAATKAQDGTVALKGSVPAESLQRFLAVRAGTAVTDGTVLRADAPDGFAADVLQAMDILALVSEGEVAFDGDRWSAEGTAITPDANADATTLLGTAAPRWTLSLVQPAAPPAEVVAEVAAPEAPAPSEPAAPAEPAPPVAAPQAAPDYAFVARRAADGAVTLSGQVPAQSTARYLATLSGSAAENLEIVPGAPDTFVQDAQAGIRALLQLQQGQLELADGAWSLMGDAKSPADKAALDAQIAALGGQWSVDIAAPSGLAQCRESVAALSDHNAILFQSGAAIIAASASAELDAFADALRLCPDAIVEVEGHTDSDGDDQLNLALSVARAEAVVNALIERDIAPIRLYAIGYGETQPVADNDTSEGKRRNRRIVVSVRDPGEQG
;
A
#
# COMPACT_ATOMS: atom_id res chain seq x y z
N MET A 1 70.60 -112.52 -88.83
CA MET A 1 69.28 -111.86 -88.69
C MET A 1 68.91 -111.53 -87.24
N ILE A 2 68.89 -112.48 -86.29
CA ILE A 2 68.55 -112.20 -84.87
C ILE A 2 69.55 -111.26 -84.17
N ARG A 3 70.84 -111.35 -84.53
CA ARG A 3 71.92 -110.57 -83.90
C ARG A 3 71.91 -109.07 -84.26
N ASP A 4 71.23 -108.68 -85.34
CA ASP A 4 71.12 -107.26 -85.74
C ASP A 4 69.84 -106.59 -85.21
N LEU A 5 68.80 -107.36 -84.85
CA LEU A 5 67.60 -106.83 -84.18
C LEU A 5 67.92 -106.35 -82.75
N LEU A 6 68.79 -107.07 -82.04
CA LEU A 6 69.18 -106.73 -80.65
C LEU A 6 70.00 -105.43 -80.54
N LYS A 7 70.69 -104.99 -81.60
CA LYS A 7 71.49 -103.74 -81.59
C LYS A 7 70.63 -102.48 -81.58
N TRP A 8 69.38 -102.55 -82.03
CA TRP A 8 68.47 -101.40 -82.12
C TRP A 8 67.41 -101.39 -81.01
N VAL A 9 66.99 -102.56 -80.51
CA VAL A 9 65.97 -102.65 -79.46
C VAL A 9 66.55 -102.32 -78.08
N ALA A 10 67.77 -102.76 -77.76
CA ALA A 10 68.35 -102.56 -76.43
C ALA A 10 68.57 -101.06 -76.06
N PRO A 11 69.09 -100.19 -76.93
CA PRO A 11 69.22 -98.76 -76.62
C PRO A 11 67.87 -98.07 -76.47
N GLY A 12 66.87 -98.45 -77.29
CA GLY A 12 65.51 -97.91 -77.21
C GLY A 12 64.83 -98.25 -75.88
N VAL A 13 64.96 -99.50 -75.43
CA VAL A 13 64.41 -99.95 -74.14
C VAL A 13 65.12 -99.26 -72.96
N VAL A 14 66.45 -99.11 -72.99
CA VAL A 14 67.20 -98.39 -71.94
C VAL A 14 66.87 -96.90 -71.92
N THR A 15 66.67 -96.26 -73.08
CA THR A 15 66.32 -94.83 -73.15
C THR A 15 64.91 -94.58 -72.67
N VAL A 16 63.95 -95.46 -73.03
CA VAL A 16 62.57 -95.36 -72.54
C VAL A 16 62.52 -95.66 -71.05
N LEU A 17 63.16 -96.72 -70.55
CA LEU A 17 63.18 -97.04 -69.12
C LEU A 17 63.91 -95.96 -68.31
N GLY A 18 65.09 -95.54 -68.75
CA GLY A 18 65.88 -94.49 -68.08
C GLY A 18 65.20 -93.13 -68.12
N GLY A 19 64.62 -92.74 -69.27
CA GLY A 19 63.86 -91.51 -69.43
C GLY A 19 62.55 -91.52 -68.62
N THR A 20 61.86 -92.66 -68.53
CA THR A 20 60.65 -92.80 -67.71
C THR A 20 60.98 -92.73 -66.23
N VAL A 21 62.06 -93.38 -65.78
CA VAL A 21 62.52 -93.32 -64.37
C VAL A 21 62.96 -91.91 -64.00
N ALA A 22 63.69 -91.21 -64.87
CA ALA A 22 64.09 -89.83 -64.65
C ALA A 22 62.88 -88.87 -64.62
N ALA A 23 61.92 -89.02 -65.54
CA ALA A 23 60.70 -88.24 -65.54
C ALA A 23 59.84 -88.49 -64.28
N LEU A 24 59.73 -89.75 -63.84
CA LEU A 24 59.06 -90.08 -62.57
C LEU A 24 59.77 -89.45 -61.38
N ALA A 25 61.10 -89.50 -61.32
CA ALA A 25 61.89 -88.95 -60.22
C ALA A 25 61.83 -87.41 -60.16
N MET A 26 61.69 -86.73 -61.31
CA MET A 26 61.53 -85.27 -61.36
C MET A 26 60.10 -84.80 -61.08
N ALA A 27 59.08 -85.58 -61.45
CA ALA A 27 57.67 -85.21 -61.27
C ALA A 27 57.09 -85.62 -59.90
N THR A 28 57.71 -86.58 -59.20
CA THR A 28 57.21 -87.09 -57.91
C THR A 28 57.14 -86.02 -56.82
N PRO A 29 58.15 -85.16 -56.58
CA PRO A 29 58.09 -84.14 -55.54
C PRO A 29 56.93 -83.17 -55.74
N THR A 30 56.78 -82.64 -56.96
CA THR A 30 55.71 -81.70 -57.31
C THR A 30 54.30 -82.29 -57.21
N MET A 31 54.17 -83.60 -57.48
CA MET A 31 52.90 -84.31 -57.35
C MET A 31 52.53 -84.57 -55.88
N LEU A 32 53.52 -84.87 -55.04
CA LEU A 32 53.33 -85.06 -53.60
C LEU A 32 52.97 -83.74 -52.91
N ASP A 33 53.61 -82.64 -53.27
CA ASP A 33 53.26 -81.31 -52.74
C ASP A 33 51.83 -80.90 -53.12
N ALA A 34 51.42 -81.14 -54.38
CA ALA A 34 50.06 -80.87 -54.83
C ALA A 34 49.02 -81.74 -54.09
N LEU A 35 49.30 -83.03 -53.88
CA LEU A 35 48.43 -83.93 -53.13
C LEU A 35 48.38 -83.57 -51.63
N ALA A 36 49.50 -83.12 -51.05
CA ALA A 36 49.54 -82.61 -49.69
C ALA A 36 48.65 -81.38 -49.53
N GLU A 37 48.69 -80.47 -50.49
CA GLU A 37 47.87 -79.26 -50.47
C GLU A 37 46.39 -79.58 -50.66
N GLU A 38 46.05 -80.48 -51.60
CA GLU A 38 44.68 -80.96 -51.79
C GLU A 38 44.16 -81.70 -50.53
N GLY A 39 45.02 -82.43 -49.85
CA GLY A 39 44.77 -83.05 -48.54
C GLY A 39 44.40 -82.03 -47.46
N ARG A 40 45.19 -80.97 -47.32
CA ARG A 40 44.93 -79.88 -46.36
C ARG A 40 43.63 -79.15 -46.70
N VAL A 41 43.37 -78.90 -47.98
CA VAL A 41 42.13 -78.27 -48.43
C VAL A 41 40.92 -79.16 -48.12
N SER A 42 41.01 -80.47 -48.38
CA SER A 42 39.93 -81.43 -48.08
C SER A 42 39.60 -81.45 -46.59
N LEU A 43 40.63 -81.54 -45.74
CA LEU A 43 40.46 -81.49 -44.28
C LEU A 43 39.84 -80.19 -43.80
N LYS A 44 40.22 -79.05 -44.39
CA LYS A 44 39.64 -77.75 -44.06
C LYS A 44 38.16 -77.69 -44.47
N VAL A 45 37.80 -78.24 -45.63
CA VAL A 45 36.41 -78.29 -46.12
C VAL A 45 35.54 -79.24 -45.29
N SER A 46 36.10 -80.33 -44.76
CA SER A 46 35.39 -81.28 -43.90
C SER A 46 35.23 -80.82 -42.45
N GLY A 47 35.73 -79.63 -42.08
CA GLY A 47 35.77 -79.16 -40.69
C GLY A 47 36.79 -79.88 -39.81
N SER A 48 37.77 -80.55 -40.42
CA SER A 48 38.84 -81.30 -39.75
C SER A 48 40.18 -80.55 -39.76
N SER A 49 40.11 -79.22 -39.67
CA SER A 49 41.24 -78.28 -39.67
C SER A 49 42.21 -78.45 -38.51
N TRP A 50 41.80 -79.13 -37.43
CA TRP A 50 42.69 -79.55 -36.33
C TRP A 50 43.74 -80.58 -36.79
N ALA A 51 43.48 -81.28 -37.90
CA ALA A 51 44.27 -82.41 -38.33
C ALA A 51 45.43 -81.99 -39.24
N HIS A 52 46.63 -82.47 -38.90
CA HIS A 52 47.87 -82.18 -39.61
C HIS A 52 48.29 -83.40 -40.41
N ILE A 53 48.69 -83.19 -41.65
CA ILE A 53 49.10 -84.27 -42.54
C ILE A 53 50.53 -84.12 -43.01
N ASP A 54 51.25 -85.24 -42.99
CA ASP A 54 52.53 -85.44 -43.65
C ASP A 54 52.41 -86.59 -44.64
N LEU A 55 53.04 -86.48 -45.81
CA LEU A 55 52.91 -87.45 -46.90
C LEU A 55 54.22 -88.20 -47.11
N ALA A 56 54.16 -89.53 -46.95
CA ALA A 56 55.23 -90.44 -47.30
C ALA A 56 54.81 -91.25 -48.54
N GLY A 57 55.03 -90.69 -49.73
CA GLY A 57 54.54 -91.27 -50.98
C GLY A 57 53.01 -91.19 -51.07
N ARG A 58 52.31 -92.32 -51.12
CA ARG A 58 50.84 -92.38 -51.19
C ARG A 58 50.16 -92.64 -49.84
N ARG A 59 50.94 -92.66 -48.77
CA ARG A 59 50.47 -92.82 -47.39
C ARG A 59 50.46 -91.47 -46.70
N VAL A 60 49.36 -91.15 -46.05
CA VAL A 60 49.24 -89.93 -45.23
C VAL A 60 49.43 -90.30 -43.77
N HIS A 61 50.27 -89.56 -43.06
CA HIS A 61 50.33 -89.61 -41.61
C HIS A 61 49.48 -88.47 -41.03
N LEU A 62 48.40 -88.83 -40.35
CA LEU A 62 47.47 -87.90 -39.73
C LEU A 62 47.82 -87.72 -38.25
N THR A 63 48.09 -86.49 -37.83
CA THR A 63 48.38 -86.15 -36.43
C THR A 63 47.50 -84.99 -35.98
N GLY A 64 47.32 -84.85 -34.67
CA GLY A 64 46.53 -83.75 -34.09
C GLY A 64 45.74 -84.18 -32.87
N THR A 65 45.06 -83.21 -32.26
CA THR A 65 44.17 -83.42 -31.11
C THR A 65 42.77 -83.02 -31.50
N THR A 66 41.80 -83.91 -31.26
CA THR A 66 40.39 -83.70 -31.59
C THR A 66 39.50 -83.91 -30.37
N SER A 67 38.29 -83.35 -30.45
CA SER A 67 37.30 -83.39 -29.39
C SER A 67 36.48 -84.68 -29.36
N SER A 68 36.42 -85.43 -30.47
CA SER A 68 35.60 -86.64 -30.57
C SER A 68 36.16 -87.65 -31.57
N ASP A 69 35.82 -88.93 -31.37
CA ASP A 69 36.14 -89.99 -32.34
C ASP A 69 35.49 -89.73 -33.71
N THR A 70 34.31 -89.10 -33.73
CA THR A 70 33.57 -88.76 -34.95
C THR A 70 34.34 -87.79 -35.85
N GLU A 71 34.98 -86.77 -35.26
CA GLU A 71 35.80 -85.80 -36.00
C GLU A 71 37.05 -86.46 -36.59
N ARG A 72 37.72 -87.33 -35.82
CA ARG A 72 38.84 -88.15 -36.30
C ARG A 72 38.42 -88.99 -37.49
N ASP A 73 37.32 -89.72 -37.37
CA ASP A 73 36.84 -90.63 -38.40
C ASP A 73 36.46 -89.86 -39.68
N LEU A 74 35.86 -88.68 -39.54
CA LEU A 74 35.54 -87.78 -40.65
C LEU A 74 36.81 -87.26 -41.36
N ALA A 75 37.86 -86.91 -40.60
CA ALA A 75 39.15 -86.48 -41.14
C ALA A 75 39.81 -87.59 -41.96
N VAL A 76 39.83 -88.82 -41.41
CA VAL A 76 40.37 -90.01 -42.08
C VAL A 76 39.58 -90.32 -43.35
N ALA A 77 38.24 -90.29 -43.28
CA ALA A 77 37.38 -90.54 -44.44
C ALA A 77 37.59 -89.50 -45.55
N SER A 78 37.74 -88.22 -45.19
CA SER A 78 37.95 -87.12 -46.13
C SER A 78 39.30 -87.21 -46.85
N LEU A 79 40.32 -87.74 -46.19
CA LEU A 79 41.63 -88.01 -46.80
C LEU A 79 41.61 -89.26 -47.69
N LEU A 80 40.96 -90.34 -47.27
CA LEU A 80 40.84 -91.56 -48.08
C LEU A 80 40.01 -91.34 -49.36
N ALA A 81 39.14 -90.33 -49.39
CA ALA A 81 38.35 -89.97 -50.56
C ALA A 81 39.18 -89.32 -51.69
N LEU A 82 40.38 -88.79 -51.41
CA LEU A 82 41.22 -88.13 -52.41
C LEU A 82 41.92 -89.12 -53.34
N ARG A 83 41.89 -88.82 -54.64
CA ARG A 83 42.55 -89.64 -55.65
C ARG A 83 44.07 -89.51 -55.55
N GLY A 84 44.70 -90.50 -54.94
CA GLY A 84 46.16 -90.50 -54.78
C GLY A 84 46.60 -91.10 -53.46
N ILE A 85 45.74 -91.06 -52.45
CA ILE A 85 45.99 -91.63 -51.13
C ILE A 85 45.60 -93.12 -51.13
N SER A 86 46.47 -93.98 -50.61
CA SER A 86 46.22 -95.44 -50.51
C SER A 86 45.94 -95.90 -49.08
N SER A 87 46.47 -95.20 -48.08
CA SER A 87 46.26 -95.49 -46.67
C SER A 87 46.51 -94.24 -45.83
N VAL A 88 45.84 -94.16 -44.68
CA VAL A 88 46.05 -93.11 -43.67
C VAL A 88 46.49 -93.79 -42.38
N ASP A 89 47.68 -93.42 -41.89
CA ASP A 89 48.19 -93.86 -40.59
C ASP A 89 47.95 -92.74 -39.58
N GLU A 90 47.18 -92.99 -38.53
CA GLU A 90 46.77 -91.96 -37.57
C GLU A 90 47.53 -92.02 -36.24
N THR A 91 47.89 -90.86 -35.71
CA THR A 91 48.35 -90.65 -34.34
C THR A 91 47.60 -89.44 -33.77
N VAL A 92 46.30 -89.62 -33.62
CA VAL A 92 45.35 -88.60 -33.15
C VAL A 92 45.06 -88.83 -31.67
N THR A 93 45.13 -87.77 -30.87
CA THR A 93 44.82 -87.82 -29.44
C THR A 93 43.42 -87.26 -29.18
N ILE A 94 42.58 -87.99 -28.42
CA ILE A 94 41.27 -87.49 -27.98
C ILE A 94 41.46 -86.64 -26.71
N ALA A 95 41.01 -85.40 -26.75
CA ALA A 95 41.14 -84.49 -25.63
C ALA A 95 40.34 -84.98 -24.39
N PRO A 96 40.81 -84.75 -23.14
CA PRO A 96 40.07 -85.16 -21.95
C PRO A 96 38.72 -84.44 -21.83
N LEU A 97 37.69 -85.15 -21.34
CA LEU A 97 36.34 -84.63 -21.14
C LEU A 97 36.31 -83.51 -20.08
N ALA A 98 35.68 -82.38 -20.39
CA ALA A 98 35.38 -81.32 -19.44
C ALA A 98 33.89 -81.34 -19.05
N ALA A 99 33.61 -81.47 -17.75
CA ALA A 99 32.25 -81.42 -17.20
C ALA A 99 32.25 -80.62 -15.88
N PRO A 100 31.65 -79.42 -15.83
CA PRO A 100 31.07 -78.65 -16.94
C PRO A 100 32.13 -78.06 -17.88
N TYR A 101 31.73 -77.80 -19.12
CA TYR A 101 32.58 -77.16 -20.12
C TYR A 101 32.66 -75.65 -19.89
N ARG A 102 33.81 -75.12 -19.44
CA ARG A 102 33.92 -73.72 -18.98
C ARG A 102 35.04 -72.96 -19.65
N ILE A 103 34.78 -71.70 -19.96
CA ILE A 103 35.78 -70.69 -20.33
C ILE A 103 35.47 -69.39 -19.57
N ASN A 104 36.51 -68.75 -19.06
CA ASN A 104 36.42 -67.56 -18.24
C ASN A 104 37.25 -66.43 -18.83
N VAL A 105 36.61 -65.28 -19.06
CA VAL A 105 37.24 -64.02 -19.44
C VAL A 105 37.32 -63.16 -18.17
N SER A 106 38.49 -63.07 -17.55
CA SER A 106 38.68 -62.25 -16.35
C SER A 106 39.27 -60.89 -16.71
N VAL A 107 38.89 -59.85 -15.99
CA VAL A 107 39.44 -58.50 -16.11
C VAL A 107 39.94 -58.04 -14.75
N GLU A 108 41.18 -57.58 -14.70
CA GLU A 108 41.79 -57.01 -13.49
C GLU A 108 42.54 -55.72 -13.89
N ASP A 109 42.16 -54.59 -13.30
CA ASP A 109 42.66 -53.25 -13.64
C ASP A 109 42.66 -52.95 -15.17
N GLY A 110 41.58 -53.35 -15.84
CA GLY A 110 41.39 -53.20 -17.30
C GLY A 110 42.16 -54.20 -18.17
N ALA A 111 42.97 -55.08 -17.57
CA ALA A 111 43.72 -56.12 -18.28
C ALA A 111 42.87 -57.38 -18.45
N VAL A 112 42.61 -57.81 -19.70
CA VAL A 112 41.77 -58.96 -20.00
C VAL A 112 42.61 -60.25 -20.05
N SER A 113 42.19 -61.28 -19.32
CA SER A 113 42.83 -62.60 -19.29
C SER A 113 41.82 -63.70 -19.59
N LEU A 114 42.27 -64.77 -20.25
CA LEU A 114 41.41 -65.81 -20.78
C LEU A 114 41.86 -67.20 -20.30
N PHE A 115 40.97 -67.93 -19.63
CA PHE A 115 41.27 -69.22 -19.04
C PHE A 115 40.20 -70.27 -19.34
N GLY A 116 40.58 -71.52 -19.60
CA GLY A 116 39.65 -72.64 -19.57
C GLY A 116 39.71 -73.59 -20.77
N SER A 117 38.56 -74.17 -21.08
CA SER A 117 38.40 -75.27 -22.05
C SER A 117 38.13 -74.74 -23.45
N VAL A 118 38.84 -75.25 -24.45
CA VAL A 118 38.66 -74.91 -25.87
C VAL A 118 38.33 -76.15 -26.70
N PRO A 119 37.40 -76.07 -27.67
CA PRO A 119 36.90 -77.25 -28.41
C PRO A 119 37.98 -78.00 -29.18
N ASN A 120 38.84 -77.26 -29.88
CA ASN A 120 39.85 -77.81 -30.79
C ASN A 120 41.10 -76.90 -30.81
N GLU A 121 42.19 -77.41 -31.40
CA GLU A 121 43.46 -76.69 -31.44
C GLU A 121 43.40 -75.44 -32.35
N GLU A 122 42.62 -75.46 -33.42
CA GLU A 122 42.47 -74.28 -34.31
C GLU A 122 41.87 -73.09 -33.56
N LEU A 123 40.78 -73.30 -32.83
CA LEU A 123 40.15 -72.26 -32.03
C LEU A 123 41.09 -71.76 -30.95
N ARG A 124 41.87 -72.65 -30.33
CA ARG A 124 42.87 -72.27 -29.32
C ARG A 124 43.91 -71.33 -29.92
N GLN A 125 44.45 -71.65 -31.11
CA GLN A 125 45.38 -70.77 -31.81
C GLN A 125 44.73 -69.44 -32.22
N SER A 126 43.46 -69.46 -32.63
CA SER A 126 42.73 -68.23 -32.97
C SER A 126 42.53 -67.30 -31.77
N LEU A 127 42.31 -67.85 -30.57
CA LEU A 127 42.17 -67.08 -29.33
C LEU A 127 43.51 -66.59 -28.79
N LEU A 128 44.59 -67.39 -28.95
CA LEU A 128 45.95 -66.98 -28.61
C LEU A 128 46.49 -65.84 -29.50
N ALA A 129 45.96 -65.72 -30.72
CA ALA A 129 46.34 -64.66 -31.65
C ALA A 129 45.61 -63.33 -31.42
N LEU A 130 44.68 -63.26 -30.47
CA LEU A 130 43.96 -62.02 -30.16
C LEU A 130 44.90 -60.98 -29.53
N PRO A 131 44.86 -59.71 -29.99
CA PRO A 131 45.62 -58.63 -29.36
C PRO A 131 45.02 -58.27 -27.99
N ASP A 132 45.81 -57.58 -27.16
CA ASP A 132 45.38 -56.96 -25.91
C ASP A 132 44.93 -57.91 -24.77
N LEU A 133 45.31 -59.19 -24.85
CA LEU A 133 45.16 -60.15 -23.75
C LEU A 133 46.42 -60.17 -22.87
N ALA A 134 46.25 -60.03 -21.56
CA ALA A 134 47.33 -60.04 -20.59
C ALA A 134 47.85 -61.45 -20.27
N THR A 135 46.94 -62.40 -19.98
CA THR A 135 47.28 -63.81 -19.74
C THR A 135 46.30 -64.72 -20.48
N VAL A 136 46.80 -65.75 -21.15
CA VAL A 136 45.97 -66.76 -21.83
C VAL A 136 46.44 -68.16 -21.43
N ASP A 137 45.59 -68.93 -20.77
CA ASP A 137 45.83 -70.34 -20.45
C ASP A 137 44.61 -71.19 -20.84
N LEU A 138 44.72 -71.76 -22.05
CA LEU A 138 43.66 -72.49 -22.72
C LEU A 138 44.07 -73.94 -22.94
N GLN A 139 43.18 -74.87 -22.62
CA GLN A 139 43.40 -76.30 -22.76
C GLN A 139 42.35 -76.91 -23.69
N VAL A 140 42.79 -77.68 -24.67
CA VAL A 140 41.86 -78.42 -25.54
C VAL A 140 41.17 -79.51 -24.72
N ARG A 141 39.83 -79.49 -24.68
CA ARG A 141 39.00 -80.43 -23.89
C ARG A 141 37.81 -80.89 -24.74
N SER A 142 37.38 -82.13 -24.54
CA SER A 142 36.18 -82.69 -25.18
C SER A 142 34.92 -82.43 -24.33
N GLY A 143 33.74 -82.61 -24.92
CA GLY A 143 32.45 -82.34 -24.28
C GLY A 143 31.95 -80.91 -24.47
N GLN A 144 32.44 -80.19 -25.49
CA GLN A 144 31.94 -78.85 -25.80
C GLN A 144 30.46 -78.87 -26.18
N PRO A 145 29.72 -77.79 -25.89
CA PRO A 145 28.43 -77.53 -26.54
C PRO A 145 28.64 -77.22 -28.04
N ASP A 146 27.56 -76.87 -28.75
CA ASP A 146 27.66 -76.45 -30.16
C ASP A 146 28.77 -75.41 -30.36
N GLU A 147 29.75 -75.73 -31.22
CA GLU A 147 30.97 -74.94 -31.40
C GLU A 147 30.68 -73.52 -31.89
N THR A 148 29.67 -73.37 -32.76
CA THR A 148 29.29 -72.07 -33.32
C THR A 148 28.65 -71.18 -32.25
N LEU A 149 27.75 -71.75 -31.44
CA LEU A 149 27.14 -71.04 -30.31
C LEU A 149 28.17 -70.72 -29.22
N TRP A 150 29.04 -71.67 -28.89
CA TRP A 150 30.12 -71.46 -27.93
C TRP A 150 31.02 -70.30 -28.33
N ARG A 151 31.49 -70.29 -29.59
CA ARG A 151 32.35 -69.22 -30.11
C ARG A 151 31.67 -67.86 -30.03
N ARG A 152 30.39 -67.79 -30.39
CA ARG A 152 29.58 -66.57 -30.30
C ARG A 152 29.48 -66.06 -28.85
N GLY A 153 29.33 -66.96 -27.88
CA GLY A 153 29.33 -66.61 -26.47
C GLY A 153 30.67 -66.06 -25.98
N VAL A 154 31.79 -66.65 -26.42
CA VAL A 154 33.15 -66.20 -26.09
C VAL A 154 33.46 -64.83 -26.70
N ASP A 155 33.15 -64.63 -27.99
CA ASP A 155 33.36 -63.35 -28.66
C ASP A 155 32.53 -62.24 -27.99
N PHE A 156 31.29 -62.56 -27.57
CA PHE A 156 30.45 -61.63 -26.81
C PHE A 156 31.05 -61.29 -25.44
N ALA A 157 31.51 -62.30 -24.69
CA ALA A 157 32.16 -62.11 -23.38
C ALA A 157 33.42 -61.24 -23.49
N LEU A 158 34.27 -61.47 -24.50
CA LEU A 158 35.46 -60.66 -24.78
C LEU A 158 35.11 -59.21 -25.14
N ALA A 159 34.03 -58.99 -25.92
CA ALA A 159 33.57 -57.65 -26.24
C ALA A 159 33.11 -56.90 -24.98
N GLN A 160 32.33 -57.54 -24.10
CA GLN A 160 31.86 -56.93 -22.85
C GLN A 160 32.99 -56.72 -21.84
N ALA A 161 34.04 -57.56 -21.84
CA ALA A 161 35.20 -57.42 -20.97
C ALA A 161 35.92 -56.07 -21.14
N THR A 162 35.86 -55.46 -22.32
CA THR A 162 36.45 -54.12 -22.58
C THR A 162 35.71 -52.98 -21.88
N LEU A 163 34.52 -53.22 -21.36
CA LEU A 163 33.66 -52.23 -20.72
C LEU A 163 33.74 -52.25 -19.19
N VAL A 164 34.48 -53.20 -18.60
CA VAL A 164 34.68 -53.32 -17.15
C VAL A 164 36.13 -53.04 -16.76
N ASP A 165 36.34 -52.44 -15.59
CA ASP A 165 37.70 -52.25 -15.02
C ASP A 165 38.17 -53.47 -14.22
N SER A 166 37.22 -54.22 -13.65
CA SER A 166 37.50 -55.42 -12.85
C SER A 166 36.30 -56.35 -12.88
N GLY A 167 36.51 -57.67 -13.00
CA GLY A 167 35.41 -58.64 -13.03
C GLY A 167 35.74 -59.91 -13.81
N TYR A 168 34.73 -60.69 -14.14
CA TYR A 168 34.84 -61.82 -15.04
C TYR A 168 33.53 -62.12 -15.79
N PHE A 169 33.67 -62.72 -16.96
CA PHE A 169 32.60 -63.27 -17.79
C PHE A 169 32.88 -64.75 -18.00
N GLU A 170 32.08 -65.61 -17.38
CA GLU A 170 32.23 -67.06 -17.45
C GLU A 170 31.15 -67.64 -18.36
N LEU A 171 31.55 -68.37 -19.39
CA LEU A 171 30.65 -69.18 -20.20
C LEU A 171 30.77 -70.64 -19.76
N SER A 172 29.76 -71.13 -19.05
CA SER A 172 29.64 -72.53 -18.62
C SER A 172 28.60 -73.25 -19.46
N GLY A 173 29.06 -74.12 -20.38
CA GLY A 173 28.23 -74.66 -21.44
C GLY A 173 27.83 -73.53 -22.39
N LEU A 174 26.53 -73.21 -22.45
CA LEU A 174 25.99 -72.06 -23.19
C LEU A 174 25.33 -71.03 -22.28
N THR A 175 25.62 -71.06 -20.98
CA THR A 175 25.11 -70.09 -20.00
C THR A 175 26.21 -69.09 -19.63
N LEU A 176 25.94 -67.80 -19.81
CA LEU A 176 26.86 -66.71 -19.51
C LEU A 176 26.59 -66.14 -18.11
N ASN A 177 27.60 -66.22 -17.24
CA ASN A 177 27.66 -65.48 -15.98
C ASN A 177 28.56 -64.25 -16.18
N ALA A 178 28.21 -63.13 -15.56
CA ALA A 178 28.99 -61.89 -15.64
C ALA A 178 29.00 -61.19 -14.28
N VAL A 179 30.18 -60.97 -13.71
CA VAL A 179 30.34 -60.20 -12.48
C VAL A 179 31.42 -59.16 -12.70
N GLY A 180 31.18 -57.89 -12.42
CA GLY A 180 32.24 -56.90 -12.58
C GLY A 180 31.83 -55.47 -12.27
N ARG A 181 32.76 -54.54 -12.47
CA ARG A 181 32.56 -53.10 -12.30
C ARG A 181 32.74 -52.40 -13.63
N ALA A 182 31.75 -51.62 -14.04
CA ALA A 182 31.84 -50.81 -15.25
C ALA A 182 32.99 -49.79 -15.18
N SER A 183 33.68 -49.62 -16.29
CA SER A 183 34.79 -48.66 -16.46
C SER A 183 34.34 -47.20 -16.54
N SER A 184 33.09 -46.98 -16.94
CA SER A 184 32.48 -45.66 -16.97
C SER A 184 30.96 -45.76 -16.91
N GLU A 185 30.26 -44.65 -16.67
CA GLU A 185 28.80 -44.59 -16.71
C GLU A 185 28.26 -44.98 -18.10
N LYS A 186 28.94 -44.55 -19.17
CA LYS A 186 28.59 -44.95 -20.54
C LYS A 186 28.78 -46.45 -20.75
N ALA A 187 29.85 -47.00 -20.19
CA ALA A 187 30.14 -48.42 -20.25
C ALA A 187 29.10 -49.24 -19.47
N LEU A 188 28.63 -48.76 -18.32
CA LEU A 188 27.55 -49.38 -17.55
C LEU A 188 26.26 -49.46 -18.37
N GLY A 189 25.85 -48.37 -19.03
CA GLY A 189 24.67 -48.37 -19.88
C GLY A 189 24.77 -49.36 -21.05
N HIS A 190 25.94 -49.41 -21.70
CA HIS A 190 26.20 -50.39 -22.76
C HIS A 190 26.14 -51.84 -22.25
N LEU A 191 26.72 -52.12 -21.08
CA LEU A 191 26.70 -53.44 -20.44
C LEU A 191 25.28 -53.86 -20.08
N GLN A 192 24.47 -52.98 -19.49
CA GLN A 192 23.08 -53.26 -19.13
C GLN A 192 22.23 -53.61 -20.36
N MET A 193 22.41 -52.88 -21.46
CA MET A 193 21.74 -53.19 -22.72
C MET A 193 22.20 -54.53 -23.29
N ALA A 194 23.52 -54.74 -23.42
CA ALA A 194 24.07 -55.94 -24.03
C ALA A 194 23.74 -57.22 -23.24
N LEU A 195 23.81 -57.16 -21.91
CA LEU A 195 23.55 -58.31 -21.04
C LEU A 195 22.06 -58.66 -20.89
N THR A 196 21.16 -57.74 -21.28
CA THR A 196 19.73 -58.01 -21.40
C THR A 196 19.39 -58.71 -22.72
N GLU A 197 20.08 -58.37 -23.81
CA GLU A 197 19.88 -58.94 -25.15
C GLU A 197 21.04 -59.88 -25.53
N LEU A 198 21.12 -61.05 -24.87
CA LEU A 198 22.17 -62.02 -25.15
C LEU A 198 22.10 -62.59 -26.58
N PRO A 199 23.25 -62.98 -27.19
CA PRO A 199 23.27 -63.60 -28.51
C PRO A 199 22.39 -64.85 -28.57
N SER A 200 21.72 -65.07 -29.71
CA SER A 200 20.82 -66.23 -29.88
C SER A 200 21.54 -67.55 -29.57
N GLY A 201 20.96 -68.38 -28.71
CA GLY A 201 21.52 -69.65 -28.26
C GLY A 201 22.38 -69.56 -26.99
N ILE A 202 22.62 -68.38 -26.44
CA ILE A 202 23.25 -68.17 -25.13
C ILE A 202 22.18 -67.87 -24.08
N ALA A 203 22.22 -68.59 -22.96
CA ALA A 203 21.34 -68.37 -21.82
C ALA A 203 21.98 -67.41 -20.81
N SER A 204 21.17 -66.62 -20.11
CA SER A 204 21.62 -65.76 -19.00
C SER A 204 21.79 -66.58 -17.73
N GLY A 205 22.94 -66.48 -17.09
CA GLY A 205 23.20 -66.97 -15.74
C GLY A 205 23.14 -65.85 -14.70
N GLU A 206 24.07 -65.86 -13.75
CA GLU A 206 24.19 -64.79 -12.75
C GLU A 206 24.90 -63.58 -13.36
N ILE A 207 24.20 -62.43 -13.37
CA ILE A 207 24.71 -61.18 -13.92
C ILE A 207 24.65 -60.09 -12.84
N SER A 208 25.81 -59.57 -12.43
CA SER A 208 25.97 -58.51 -11.43
C SER A 208 27.05 -57.53 -11.87
N VAL A 209 26.63 -56.36 -12.36
CA VAL A 209 27.56 -55.30 -12.80
C VAL A 209 27.40 -54.08 -11.91
N GLU A 210 28.45 -53.72 -11.19
CA GLU A 210 28.52 -52.52 -10.36
C GLU A 210 28.83 -51.27 -11.21
N PRO A 211 28.33 -50.08 -10.84
CA PRO A 211 28.73 -48.81 -11.46
C PRO A 211 30.20 -48.46 -11.24
N VAL A 212 30.72 -47.52 -12.02
CA VAL A 212 32.09 -47.00 -11.89
C VAL A 212 32.38 -46.50 -10.48
N ARG A 213 33.58 -46.79 -9.96
CA ARG A 213 33.98 -46.37 -8.60
C ARG A 213 34.51 -44.94 -8.64
N VAL A 214 33.98 -44.07 -7.79
CA VAL A 214 34.41 -42.68 -7.67
C VAL A 214 34.96 -42.37 -6.27
N ALA A 215 35.98 -41.52 -6.20
CA ALA A 215 36.55 -40.98 -4.99
C ALA A 215 37.03 -39.54 -5.27
N PRO A 216 36.59 -38.51 -4.51
CA PRO A 216 35.69 -38.59 -3.36
C PRO A 216 34.24 -38.91 -3.76
N TYR A 217 33.52 -39.64 -2.90
CA TYR A 217 32.09 -39.93 -3.10
C TYR A 217 31.25 -38.78 -2.54
N THR A 218 30.66 -37.98 -3.42
CA THR A 218 29.90 -36.77 -3.05
C THR A 218 28.41 -36.89 -3.29
N TRP A 219 27.62 -36.43 -2.33
CA TRP A 219 26.16 -36.26 -2.43
C TRP A 219 25.77 -34.94 -1.77
N ARG A 220 24.88 -34.16 -2.38
CA ARG A 220 24.44 -32.85 -1.87
C ARG A 220 22.95 -32.66 -2.09
N ALA A 221 22.25 -32.17 -1.08
CA ALA A 221 20.86 -31.76 -1.13
C ALA A 221 20.73 -30.32 -0.62
N GLU A 222 20.01 -29.46 -1.35
CA GLU A 222 19.76 -28.07 -0.97
C GLU A 222 18.26 -27.80 -0.87
N PHE A 223 17.84 -27.13 0.19
CA PHE A 223 16.46 -26.68 0.40
C PHE A 223 16.39 -25.15 0.37
N ASP A 224 15.64 -24.62 -0.59
CA ASP A 224 15.45 -23.17 -0.79
C ASP A 224 14.21 -22.59 -0.07
N GLY A 225 13.49 -23.43 0.69
CA GLY A 225 12.20 -23.10 1.31
C GLY A 225 11.00 -23.61 0.54
N SER A 226 11.17 -24.04 -0.71
CA SER A 226 10.09 -24.52 -1.58
C SER A 226 10.36 -25.88 -2.23
N ARG A 227 11.62 -26.21 -2.52
CA ARG A 227 12.02 -27.46 -3.19
C ARG A 227 13.36 -27.96 -2.67
N ILE A 228 13.55 -29.28 -2.68
CA ILE A 228 14.85 -29.91 -2.40
C ILE A 228 15.49 -30.32 -3.72
N ALA A 229 16.68 -29.78 -4.01
CA ALA A 229 17.49 -30.16 -5.16
C ALA A 229 18.62 -31.08 -4.73
N ILE A 230 18.67 -32.31 -5.26
CA ILE A 230 19.67 -33.32 -4.93
C ILE A 230 20.61 -33.54 -6.11
N SER A 231 21.92 -33.56 -5.87
CA SER A 231 22.97 -33.75 -6.87
C SER A 231 24.12 -34.62 -6.35
N GLY A 232 24.97 -35.10 -7.26
CA GLY A 232 26.13 -35.95 -6.94
C GLY A 232 25.93 -37.41 -7.37
N HIS A 233 26.38 -38.34 -6.53
CA HIS A 233 26.46 -39.76 -6.85
C HIS A 233 25.49 -40.61 -6.01
N VAL A 234 25.02 -41.71 -6.60
CA VAL A 234 24.12 -42.68 -5.97
C VAL A 234 24.52 -44.12 -6.36
N PRO A 235 24.46 -45.10 -5.44
CA PRO A 235 24.92 -46.46 -5.71
C PRO A 235 23.98 -47.27 -6.61
N GLU A 236 22.69 -46.95 -6.61
CA GLU A 236 21.66 -47.68 -7.35
C GLU A 236 20.50 -46.75 -7.76
N GLU A 237 19.85 -47.06 -8.88
CA GLU A 237 18.75 -46.26 -9.43
C GLU A 237 17.50 -46.30 -8.54
N ARG A 238 17.24 -47.44 -7.89
CA ARG A 238 16.11 -47.59 -6.95
C ARG A 238 16.14 -46.57 -5.82
N LEU A 239 17.32 -46.15 -5.37
CA LEU A 239 17.45 -45.13 -4.34
C LEU A 239 17.06 -43.74 -4.88
N VAL A 240 17.31 -43.44 -6.16
CA VAL A 240 16.88 -42.19 -6.80
C VAL A 240 15.36 -42.09 -6.80
N ASP A 241 14.68 -43.18 -7.17
CA ASP A 241 13.21 -43.21 -7.18
C ASP A 241 12.63 -43.12 -5.77
N ARG A 242 13.22 -43.79 -4.79
CA ARG A 242 12.82 -43.65 -3.37
C ARG A 242 12.97 -42.21 -2.88
N LEU A 243 14.06 -41.53 -3.21
CA LEU A 243 14.27 -40.14 -2.83
C LEU A 243 13.30 -39.20 -3.54
N ARG A 244 12.98 -39.44 -4.81
CA ARG A 244 12.01 -38.63 -5.58
C ARG A 244 10.57 -38.79 -5.07
N LEU A 245 10.21 -39.98 -4.61
CA LEU A 245 8.89 -40.33 -4.09
C LEU A 245 8.76 -40.18 -2.57
N ALA A 246 9.81 -39.73 -1.89
CA ALA A 246 9.76 -39.51 -0.45
C ALA A 246 8.72 -38.42 -0.14
N ASP A 247 7.72 -38.74 0.69
CA ASP A 247 6.77 -37.75 1.18
C ASP A 247 7.41 -36.98 2.34
N VAL A 248 8.00 -35.84 2.00
CA VAL A 248 8.70 -34.99 2.97
C VAL A 248 7.90 -33.70 3.16
N ALA A 249 6.80 -33.82 3.89
CA ALA A 249 5.91 -32.70 4.23
C ALA A 249 5.41 -31.89 3.01
N GLY A 250 5.21 -32.56 1.86
CA GLY A 250 4.77 -31.92 0.62
C GLY A 250 5.84 -31.11 -0.12
N VAL A 251 7.12 -31.18 0.28
CA VAL A 251 8.22 -30.51 -0.42
C VAL A 251 8.60 -31.30 -1.68
N PRO A 252 8.52 -30.71 -2.89
CA PRO A 252 8.94 -31.37 -4.12
C PRO A 252 10.46 -31.60 -4.15
N ILE A 253 10.87 -32.80 -4.59
CA ILE A 253 12.28 -33.22 -4.70
C ILE A 253 12.69 -33.33 -6.17
N ALA A 254 13.72 -32.58 -6.57
CA ALA A 254 14.34 -32.66 -7.88
C ALA A 254 15.69 -33.39 -7.77
N THR A 255 15.90 -34.43 -8.58
CA THR A 255 17.13 -35.24 -8.55
C THR A 255 17.95 -35.07 -9.84
N GLY A 256 19.24 -34.74 -9.68
CA GLY A 256 20.29 -34.73 -10.69
C GLY A 256 21.45 -35.64 -10.28
N LEU A 257 21.12 -36.87 -9.90
CA LEU A 257 22.08 -37.88 -9.42
C LEU A 257 22.61 -38.74 -10.57
N SER A 258 23.88 -39.15 -10.47
CA SER A 258 24.56 -40.07 -11.40
C SER A 258 24.93 -41.37 -10.70
N LEU A 259 24.92 -42.49 -11.42
CA LEU A 259 25.21 -43.82 -10.85
C LEU A 259 26.72 -44.02 -10.66
N ALA A 260 27.16 -44.25 -9.42
CA ALA A 260 28.55 -44.58 -9.09
C ALA A 260 28.67 -45.45 -7.84
N SER A 261 29.66 -46.34 -7.82
CA SER A 261 30.05 -47.14 -6.66
C SER A 261 31.10 -46.43 -5.81
N GLY A 262 31.30 -46.91 -4.57
CA GLY A 262 32.14 -46.23 -3.57
C GLY A 262 31.32 -45.49 -2.49
N ALA A 263 30.01 -45.69 -2.45
CA ALA A 263 29.17 -45.16 -1.39
C ALA A 263 29.62 -45.67 0.00
N PRO A 264 29.65 -44.81 1.03
CA PRO A 264 29.98 -45.21 2.40
C PRO A 264 28.93 -46.17 2.98
N GLU A 265 29.29 -46.90 4.04
CA GLU A 265 28.36 -47.78 4.73
C GLU A 265 27.14 -47.00 5.27
N GLY A 266 25.94 -47.56 5.12
CA GLY A 266 24.70 -46.91 5.56
C GLY A 266 24.25 -45.70 4.72
N PHE A 267 24.84 -45.47 3.53
CA PHE A 267 24.52 -44.31 2.68
C PHE A 267 23.02 -44.11 2.39
N ALA A 268 22.27 -45.20 2.14
CA ALA A 268 20.84 -45.13 1.85
C ALA A 268 20.01 -44.58 3.04
N GLU A 269 20.28 -45.06 4.26
CA GLU A 269 19.59 -44.55 5.45
C GLU A 269 20.03 -43.13 5.81
N ARG A 270 21.32 -42.83 5.61
CA ARG A 270 21.88 -41.50 5.89
C ARG A 270 21.28 -40.43 4.98
N THR A 271 21.19 -40.69 3.67
CA THR A 271 20.58 -39.75 2.71
C THR A 271 19.09 -39.54 2.99
N ARG A 272 18.35 -40.61 3.34
CA ARG A 272 16.95 -40.51 3.76
C ARG A 272 16.78 -39.61 4.98
N LEU A 273 17.57 -39.86 6.04
CA LEU A 273 17.51 -39.08 7.28
C LEU A 273 17.88 -37.61 7.05
N LEU A 274 18.90 -37.33 6.25
CA LEU A 274 19.31 -35.96 5.92
C LEU A 274 18.23 -35.20 5.14
N VAL A 275 17.59 -35.83 4.15
CA VAL A 275 16.49 -35.21 3.41
C VAL A 275 15.29 -34.93 4.33
N GLU A 276 14.96 -35.87 5.23
CA GLU A 276 13.90 -35.72 6.22
C GLU A 276 14.17 -34.55 7.19
N GLN A 277 15.39 -34.43 7.72
CA GLN A 277 15.75 -33.31 8.61
C GLN A 277 15.87 -31.98 7.86
N LEU A 278 16.39 -31.99 6.62
CA LEU A 278 16.55 -30.79 5.80
C LEU A 278 15.20 -30.12 5.50
N ALA A 279 14.13 -30.91 5.27
CA ALA A 279 12.78 -30.39 5.04
C ALA A 279 12.11 -29.78 6.27
N ARG A 280 12.68 -29.99 7.48
CA ARG A 280 12.20 -29.37 8.73
C ARG A 280 12.81 -27.98 8.96
N LEU A 281 13.81 -27.59 8.16
CA LEU A 281 14.44 -26.28 8.20
C LEU A 281 13.65 -25.31 7.31
N GLU A 282 13.81 -23.99 7.51
CA GLU A 282 13.26 -22.98 6.58
C GLU A 282 14.05 -22.94 5.26
N ARG A 283 15.36 -23.18 5.35
CA ARG A 283 16.30 -23.28 4.23
C ARG A 283 17.60 -23.91 4.74
N GLY A 284 18.33 -24.60 3.88
CA GLY A 284 19.56 -25.26 4.28
C GLY A 284 20.22 -26.11 3.20
N ALA A 285 21.30 -26.77 3.57
CA ALA A 285 21.99 -27.74 2.73
C ALA A 285 22.49 -28.92 3.56
N ALA A 286 22.39 -30.11 2.98
CA ALA A 286 22.97 -31.34 3.49
C ALA A 286 23.99 -31.88 2.49
N GLU A 287 25.16 -32.28 2.96
CA GLU A 287 26.25 -32.81 2.12
C GLU A 287 26.81 -34.08 2.74
N ILE A 288 27.22 -35.05 1.91
CA ILE A 288 28.02 -36.21 2.29
C ILE A 288 29.27 -36.20 1.41
N VAL A 289 30.43 -36.16 2.04
CA VAL A 289 31.73 -36.27 1.37
C VAL A 289 32.51 -37.37 2.08
N ASP A 290 32.79 -38.48 1.37
CA ASP A 290 33.58 -39.61 1.88
C ASP A 290 33.13 -40.14 3.27
N GLY A 291 31.81 -40.19 3.48
CA GLY A 291 31.20 -40.74 4.70
C GLY A 291 30.93 -39.74 5.82
N VAL A 292 31.48 -38.53 5.75
CA VAL A 292 31.15 -37.44 6.70
C VAL A 292 29.95 -36.68 6.17
N SER A 293 28.88 -36.58 6.97
CA SER A 293 27.72 -35.77 6.66
C SER A 293 27.82 -34.38 7.28
N HIS A 294 27.36 -33.36 6.57
CA HIS A 294 27.21 -32.00 7.07
C HIS A 294 25.76 -31.56 6.85
N LEU A 295 25.11 -31.02 7.87
CA LEU A 295 23.81 -30.36 7.74
C LEU A 295 23.93 -28.92 8.21
N THR A 296 23.57 -27.99 7.35
CA THR A 296 23.54 -26.55 7.63
C THR A 296 22.17 -25.98 7.31
N GLY A 297 21.72 -24.98 8.07
CA GLY A 297 20.50 -24.26 7.73
C GLY A 297 19.88 -23.48 8.88
N VAL A 298 18.66 -23.00 8.63
CA VAL A 298 17.90 -22.14 9.56
C VAL A 298 16.72 -22.93 10.11
N PRO A 299 16.71 -23.28 11.41
CA PRO A 299 15.57 -23.94 12.03
C PRO A 299 14.44 -22.93 12.31
N PRO A 300 13.16 -23.33 12.15
CA PRO A 300 12.03 -22.45 12.44
C PRO A 300 11.86 -22.18 13.94
N THR A 301 12.21 -23.12 14.82
CA THR A 301 12.13 -22.96 16.28
C THR A 301 13.29 -23.64 17.02
N VAL A 302 13.46 -23.33 18.32
CA VAL A 302 14.47 -23.96 19.18
C VAL A 302 14.21 -25.46 19.31
N GLU A 303 12.94 -25.86 19.43
CA GLU A 303 12.53 -27.26 19.57
C GLU A 303 12.88 -28.05 18.30
N VAL A 304 12.71 -27.45 17.12
CA VAL A 304 13.12 -28.07 15.86
C VAL A 304 14.65 -28.16 15.77
N ALA A 305 15.38 -27.13 16.18
CA ALA A 305 16.85 -27.16 16.22
C ALA A 305 17.38 -28.27 17.13
N GLN A 306 16.77 -28.41 18.32
CA GLN A 306 17.10 -29.48 19.26
C GLN A 306 16.73 -30.86 18.71
N ALA A 307 15.52 -31.02 18.16
CA ALA A 307 15.08 -32.29 17.58
C ALA A 307 15.93 -32.72 16.38
N ILE A 308 16.42 -31.80 15.56
CA ILE A 308 17.36 -32.11 14.46
C ILE A 308 18.72 -32.55 15.02
N THR A 309 19.23 -31.85 16.03
CA THR A 309 20.50 -32.17 16.68
C THR A 309 20.44 -33.53 17.37
N GLU A 310 19.34 -33.84 18.05
CA GLU A 310 19.07 -35.14 18.68
C GLU A 310 18.90 -36.25 17.64
N ALA A 311 18.12 -36.02 16.57
CA ALA A 311 17.91 -37.00 15.51
C ALA A 311 19.20 -37.38 14.76
N LEU A 312 20.14 -36.44 14.65
CA LEU A 312 21.45 -36.67 14.02
C LEU A 312 22.53 -37.05 15.04
N SER A 313 22.22 -37.03 16.33
CA SER A 313 23.15 -37.47 17.37
C SER A 313 23.45 -38.97 17.23
N GLY A 314 24.73 -39.35 17.24
CA GLY A 314 25.16 -40.73 17.02
C GLY A 314 25.28 -41.14 15.54
N THR A 315 25.03 -40.22 14.61
CA THR A 315 25.46 -40.36 13.20
C THR A 315 26.79 -39.60 13.02
N ASP A 316 27.66 -39.98 12.06
CA ASP A 316 28.87 -39.19 11.73
C ASP A 316 28.49 -37.90 10.96
N SER A 317 27.58 -37.11 11.53
CA SER A 317 27.03 -35.88 10.97
C SER A 317 27.46 -34.67 11.79
N ILE A 318 27.98 -33.65 11.12
CA ILE A 318 28.28 -32.34 11.68
C ILE A 318 27.08 -31.42 11.39
N VAL A 319 26.46 -30.92 12.45
CA VAL A 319 25.27 -30.06 12.36
C VAL A 319 25.65 -28.62 12.70
N THR A 320 25.31 -27.66 11.83
CA THR A 320 25.56 -26.23 12.04
C THR A 320 24.27 -25.45 11.73
N LEU A 321 23.49 -25.16 12.77
CA LEU A 321 22.23 -24.45 12.65
C LEU A 321 22.39 -22.98 13.06
N SER A 322 21.74 -22.09 12.30
CA SER A 322 21.58 -20.69 12.71
C SER A 322 20.59 -20.58 13.89
N PRO A 323 20.64 -19.51 14.70
CA PRO A 323 19.64 -19.28 15.73
C PRO A 323 18.22 -19.25 15.13
N PRO A 324 17.22 -19.86 15.78
CA PRO A 324 15.85 -19.84 15.28
C PRO A 324 15.27 -18.43 15.27
N ARG A 325 14.35 -18.17 14.34
CA ARG A 325 13.61 -16.90 14.29
C ARG A 325 12.63 -16.83 15.46
N VAL A 326 12.71 -15.75 16.24
CA VAL A 326 11.77 -15.44 17.31
C VAL A 326 10.69 -14.53 16.72
N ALA A 327 9.45 -15.02 16.66
CA ALA A 327 8.32 -14.27 16.09
C ALA A 327 8.06 -12.95 16.85
N ASP A 328 8.05 -13.02 18.19
CA ASP A 328 7.86 -11.85 19.06
C ASP A 328 9.22 -11.35 19.55
N TYR A 329 10.02 -10.79 18.65
CA TYR A 329 11.34 -10.28 19.00
C TYR A 329 11.23 -9.07 19.93
N TRP A 330 11.78 -9.17 21.14
CA TRP A 330 11.77 -8.09 22.11
C TRP A 330 13.07 -7.98 22.89
N VAL A 331 13.39 -6.76 23.34
CA VAL A 331 14.45 -6.46 24.30
C VAL A 331 13.96 -5.41 25.27
N SER A 332 14.32 -5.55 26.54
CA SER A 332 14.01 -4.58 27.59
C SER A 332 15.27 -4.20 28.35
N ILE A 333 15.38 -2.93 28.70
CA ILE A 333 16.45 -2.37 29.51
C ILE A 333 15.80 -1.70 30.72
N ASN A 334 16.11 -2.19 31.91
CA ASN A 334 15.60 -1.65 33.16
C ASN A 334 16.72 -0.96 33.93
N ARG A 335 16.60 0.36 34.14
CA ARG A 335 17.49 1.14 34.98
C ARG A 335 16.98 1.16 36.42
N GLN A 336 17.76 0.55 37.31
CA GLN A 336 17.48 0.50 38.74
C GLN A 336 18.05 1.71 39.49
N PRO A 337 17.53 2.01 40.70
CA PRO A 337 18.15 2.96 41.62
C PRO A 337 19.64 2.65 41.83
N GLY A 338 20.50 3.66 41.70
CA GLY A 338 21.96 3.48 41.75
C GLY A 338 22.63 3.31 40.39
N GLY A 339 21.85 3.26 39.29
CA GLY A 339 22.36 3.35 37.92
C GLY A 339 22.71 2.02 37.25
N VAL A 340 22.32 0.90 37.83
CA VAL A 340 22.45 -0.43 37.22
C VAL A 340 21.45 -0.59 36.07
N LEU A 341 21.89 -1.11 34.93
CA LEU A 341 21.09 -1.37 33.73
C LEU A 341 20.94 -2.88 33.55
N VAL A 342 19.74 -3.42 33.68
CA VAL A 342 19.47 -4.86 33.48
C VAL A 342 18.86 -5.05 32.10
N PHE A 343 19.54 -5.80 31.23
CA PHE A 343 19.04 -6.17 29.90
C PHE A 343 18.36 -7.53 29.96
N ASP A 344 17.17 -7.63 29.36
CA ASP A 344 16.38 -8.86 29.26
C ASP A 344 15.76 -8.97 27.86
N GLY A 345 15.47 -10.19 27.40
CA GLY A 345 14.91 -10.49 26.08
C GLY A 345 15.91 -11.13 25.12
N PHE A 346 15.85 -10.76 23.84
CA PHE A 346 16.61 -11.40 22.76
C PHE A 346 17.69 -10.50 22.15
N VAL A 347 18.79 -11.13 21.73
CA VAL A 347 19.94 -10.50 21.07
C VAL A 347 20.33 -11.28 19.81
N PRO A 348 20.68 -10.59 18.69
CA PRO A 348 20.87 -11.26 17.39
C PRO A 348 22.11 -12.15 17.33
N ASP A 349 23.18 -11.76 18.05
CA ASP A 349 24.46 -12.43 18.06
C ASP A 349 25.25 -12.15 19.35
N GLU A 350 26.32 -12.94 19.56
CA GLU A 350 27.22 -12.82 20.71
C GLU A 350 27.93 -11.47 20.75
N ALA A 351 28.42 -10.97 19.62
CA ALA A 351 29.13 -9.70 19.55
C ALA A 351 28.27 -8.53 20.05
N THR A 352 26.98 -8.54 19.74
CA THR A 352 26.01 -7.56 20.22
C THR A 352 25.81 -7.68 21.73
N ARG A 353 25.68 -8.89 22.26
CA ARG A 353 25.54 -9.11 23.71
C ARG A 353 26.77 -8.64 24.49
N GLU A 354 27.97 -8.94 23.99
CA GLU A 354 29.23 -8.46 24.55
C GLU A 354 29.31 -6.93 24.53
N SER A 355 28.85 -6.29 23.45
CA SER A 355 28.80 -4.83 23.36
C SER A 355 27.87 -4.19 24.39
N PHE A 356 26.77 -4.85 24.74
CA PHE A 356 25.86 -4.39 25.80
C PHE A 356 26.45 -4.61 27.18
N ALA A 357 27.13 -5.75 27.40
CA ALA A 357 27.82 -6.04 28.65
C ALA A 357 28.98 -5.07 28.95
N ALA A 358 29.55 -4.44 27.92
CA ALA A 358 30.61 -3.44 28.06
C ALA A 358 30.12 -2.06 28.58
N ILE A 359 28.80 -1.82 28.60
CA ILE A 359 28.23 -0.56 29.08
C ILE A 359 28.42 -0.46 30.61
N PRO A 360 28.89 0.69 31.16
CA PRO A 360 29.06 0.84 32.59
C PRO A 360 27.76 0.59 33.38
N GLY A 361 27.81 -0.37 34.32
CA GLY A 361 26.66 -0.74 35.14
C GLY A 361 25.66 -1.67 34.45
N ALA A 362 25.96 -2.20 33.25
CA ALA A 362 25.07 -3.12 32.54
C ALA A 362 25.22 -4.59 32.99
N ASP A 363 24.09 -5.26 33.16
CA ASP A 363 23.95 -6.69 33.32
C ASP A 363 23.20 -7.27 32.11
N ALA A 364 23.96 -7.89 31.21
CA ALA A 364 23.48 -8.52 29.98
C ALA A 364 23.26 -10.04 30.13
N SER A 365 23.32 -10.57 31.34
CA SER A 365 23.26 -12.02 31.58
C SER A 365 21.89 -12.66 31.29
N PHE A 366 20.81 -11.86 31.25
CA PHE A 366 19.45 -12.33 30.97
C PHE A 366 19.10 -12.33 29.46
N LEU A 367 19.98 -11.82 28.59
CA LEU A 367 19.76 -11.84 27.14
C LEU A 367 19.95 -13.25 26.56
N LYS A 368 19.02 -13.65 25.69
CA LYS A 368 19.00 -14.93 24.97
C LYS A 368 19.28 -14.73 23.49
N TYR A 369 19.94 -15.69 22.85
CA TYR A 369 20.11 -15.65 21.39
C TYR A 369 18.82 -15.92 20.66
N GLY A 370 18.53 -15.12 19.65
CA GLY A 370 17.41 -15.32 18.73
C GLY A 370 17.62 -14.53 17.46
N ALA A 371 17.22 -15.09 16.32
CA ALA A 371 17.13 -14.36 15.05
C ALA A 371 15.77 -13.65 14.94
N GLY A 372 15.63 -12.67 14.05
CA GLY A 372 14.39 -11.89 13.91
C GLY A 372 14.43 -10.49 14.53
N ALA A 373 15.62 -9.99 14.89
CA ALA A 373 15.78 -8.60 15.30
C ALA A 373 15.29 -7.67 14.17
N PRO A 374 14.48 -6.65 14.49
CA PRO A 374 14.01 -5.66 13.51
C PRO A 374 15.19 -4.84 12.94
N GLU A 375 15.05 -4.26 11.76
CA GLU A 375 16.10 -3.42 11.15
C GLU A 375 16.52 -2.23 12.04
N GLY A 376 15.60 -1.75 12.88
CA GLY A 376 15.82 -0.69 13.87
C GLY A 376 16.45 -1.15 15.20
N TYR A 377 16.69 -2.44 15.43
CA TYR A 377 17.03 -2.99 16.76
C TYR A 377 18.13 -2.22 17.49
N ARG A 378 19.29 -2.07 16.84
CA ARG A 378 20.44 -1.41 17.47
C ARG A 378 20.16 0.06 17.77
N ARG A 379 19.56 0.78 16.81
CA ARG A 379 19.17 2.18 16.97
C ARG A 379 18.16 2.37 18.09
N GLY A 380 17.21 1.44 18.24
CA GLY A 380 16.23 1.46 19.31
C GLY A 380 16.84 1.25 20.69
N VAL A 381 17.79 0.32 20.81
CA VAL A 381 18.56 0.12 22.05
C VAL A 381 19.40 1.36 22.39
N ASP A 382 20.13 1.91 21.42
CA ASP A 382 20.97 3.09 21.66
C ASP A 382 20.13 4.32 22.07
N PHE A 383 19.00 4.56 21.40
CA PHE A 383 18.04 5.60 21.78
C PHE A 383 17.43 5.34 23.17
N GLY A 384 17.10 4.08 23.47
CA GLY A 384 16.62 3.68 24.80
C GLY A 384 17.62 4.00 25.91
N LEU A 385 18.90 3.74 25.67
CA LEU A 385 19.98 4.05 26.61
C LEU A 385 20.19 5.56 26.79
N GLU A 386 20.05 6.34 25.73
CA GLU A 386 20.07 7.80 25.80
C GLU A 386 18.94 8.32 26.70
N VAL A 387 17.71 7.84 26.48
CA VAL A 387 16.55 8.21 27.30
C VAL A 387 16.75 7.79 28.76
N LEU A 388 17.17 6.54 29.02
CA LEU A 388 17.47 6.06 30.39
C LEU A 388 18.57 6.87 31.06
N GLY A 389 19.47 7.48 30.28
CA GLY A 389 20.47 8.43 30.74
C GLY A 389 19.86 9.56 31.55
N TYR A 390 18.68 10.07 31.18
CA TYR A 390 17.97 11.17 31.84
C TYR A 390 17.10 10.74 33.04
N LEU A 391 16.87 9.45 33.25
CA LEU A 391 15.92 8.92 34.25
C LEU A 391 16.63 8.35 35.49
N SER A 392 16.26 8.70 36.71
CA SER A 392 16.86 8.11 37.93
C SER A 392 16.60 6.61 38.04
N GLU A 393 15.43 6.19 37.57
CA GLU A 393 14.99 4.80 37.41
C GLU A 393 14.00 4.76 36.24
N GLY A 394 13.93 3.66 35.51
CA GLY A 394 13.04 3.57 34.36
C GLY A 394 13.24 2.32 33.52
N ARG A 395 12.33 2.10 32.59
CA ARG A 395 12.35 0.95 31.68
C ARG A 395 12.19 1.44 30.26
N VAL A 396 13.00 0.88 29.37
CA VAL A 396 12.77 0.94 27.93
C VAL A 396 12.53 -0.47 27.44
N ALA A 397 11.53 -0.67 26.59
CA ALA A 397 11.32 -1.94 25.92
C ALA A 397 11.06 -1.71 24.43
N LEU A 398 11.70 -2.52 23.60
CA LEU A 398 11.53 -2.57 22.16
C LEU A 398 10.92 -3.92 21.81
N THR A 399 9.73 -3.91 21.21
CA THR A 399 9.04 -5.12 20.73
C THR A 399 8.65 -4.89 19.28
N GLY A 400 9.22 -5.70 18.36
CA GLY A 400 9.18 -5.37 16.93
C GLY A 400 9.74 -3.97 16.69
N GLU A 401 8.99 -3.11 15.99
CA GLU A 401 9.39 -1.72 15.73
C GLU A 401 8.86 -0.71 16.77
N VAL A 402 8.17 -1.18 17.82
CA VAL A 402 7.56 -0.31 18.84
C VAL A 402 8.49 -0.17 20.03
N ILE A 403 8.89 1.06 20.35
CA ILE A 403 9.66 1.39 21.55
C ILE A 403 8.74 2.02 22.61
N THR A 404 8.84 1.56 23.85
CA THR A 404 8.13 2.10 25.00
C THR A 404 9.13 2.60 26.03
N VAL A 405 8.77 3.66 26.74
CA VAL A 405 9.64 4.32 27.71
C VAL A 405 8.82 4.65 28.95
N SER A 406 9.30 4.30 30.13
CA SER A 406 8.72 4.72 31.40
C SER A 406 9.79 4.97 32.46
N GLY A 407 9.49 5.78 33.47
CA GLY A 407 10.41 6.02 34.57
C GLY A 407 10.28 7.40 35.20
N LEU A 408 11.21 7.71 36.10
CA LEU A 408 11.28 8.97 36.83
C LEU A 408 12.47 9.78 36.33
N ALA A 409 12.26 11.02 35.89
CA ALA A 409 13.36 11.90 35.49
C ALA A 409 14.25 12.27 36.68
N ARG A 410 15.57 12.37 36.46
CA ARG A 410 16.54 12.73 37.53
C ARG A 410 16.38 14.17 38.03
N SER A 411 15.97 15.08 37.15
CA SER A 411 15.82 16.50 37.43
C SER A 411 14.76 17.14 36.52
N PRO A 412 14.24 18.34 36.85
CA PRO A 412 13.29 19.05 35.99
C PRO A 412 13.87 19.36 34.60
N THR A 413 15.19 19.59 34.52
CA THR A 413 15.90 19.79 33.26
C THR A 413 15.98 18.51 32.43
N ASP A 414 16.26 17.37 33.08
CA ASP A 414 16.26 16.06 32.41
C ASP A 414 14.86 15.69 31.91
N TYR A 415 13.81 15.99 32.69
CA TYR A 415 12.42 15.74 32.29
C TYR A 415 12.06 16.46 30.99
N ARG A 416 12.42 17.75 30.86
CA ARG A 416 12.22 18.49 29.60
C ARG A 416 13.05 17.91 28.47
N ALA A 417 14.30 17.54 28.72
CA ALA A 417 15.17 16.94 27.70
C ALA A 417 14.56 15.65 27.15
N VAL A 418 13.99 14.79 28.00
CA VAL A 418 13.29 13.57 27.56
C VAL A 418 12.05 13.90 26.74
N HIS A 419 11.21 14.85 27.17
CA HIS A 419 10.02 15.23 26.41
C HIS A 419 10.36 15.81 25.03
N GLU A 420 11.36 16.68 24.94
CA GLU A 420 11.84 17.22 23.67
C GLU A 420 12.44 16.12 22.77
N LEU A 421 13.21 15.20 23.35
CA LEU A 421 13.76 14.06 22.63
C LEU A 421 12.64 13.18 22.05
N LEU A 422 11.64 12.84 22.85
CA LEU A 422 10.48 12.05 22.41
C LEU A 422 9.65 12.79 21.35
N LYS A 423 9.50 14.11 21.47
CA LYS A 423 8.78 14.96 20.50
C LYS A 423 9.53 15.12 19.18
N SER A 424 10.87 15.14 19.20
CA SER A 424 11.69 15.22 17.99
C SER A 424 11.56 13.98 17.08
N GLY A 425 10.95 12.91 17.60
CA GLY A 425 10.69 11.66 16.91
C GLY A 425 11.67 10.57 17.33
N VAL A 426 11.21 9.33 17.25
CA VAL A 426 12.05 8.15 17.41
C VAL A 426 12.89 7.90 16.14
N PRO A 427 14.03 7.19 16.22
CA PRO A 427 14.84 6.88 15.05
C PRO A 427 14.05 6.21 13.91
N GLN A 428 14.47 6.42 12.65
CA GLN A 428 13.79 5.87 11.47
C GLN A 428 13.57 4.36 11.57
N GLY A 429 12.36 3.89 11.23
CA GLY A 429 11.97 2.48 11.31
C GLY A 429 11.55 2.03 12.72
N LEU A 430 11.31 2.98 13.63
CA LEU A 430 10.72 2.73 14.94
C LEU A 430 9.48 3.61 15.14
N THR A 431 8.60 3.18 16.04
CA THR A 431 7.41 3.92 16.47
C THR A 431 7.40 4.03 17.99
N LEU A 432 7.03 5.20 18.51
CA LEU A 432 6.90 5.39 19.96
C LEU A 432 5.54 4.83 20.40
N GLY A 433 5.56 3.82 21.27
CA GLY A 433 4.38 3.32 21.98
C GLY A 433 4.03 4.20 23.18
N GLN A 434 3.53 3.61 24.27
CA GLN A 434 3.25 4.36 25.48
C GLN A 434 4.52 4.94 26.11
N SER A 435 4.49 6.25 26.42
CA SER A 435 5.52 6.95 27.19
C SER A 435 4.97 7.34 28.57
N GLY A 436 5.57 6.80 29.63
CA GLY A 436 5.20 7.04 31.03
C GLY A 436 6.37 7.62 31.82
N VAL A 437 6.92 8.75 31.38
CA VAL A 437 8.01 9.44 32.09
C VAL A 437 7.42 10.47 33.03
N ALA A 438 7.69 10.34 34.33
CA ALA A 438 7.24 11.26 35.37
C ALA A 438 8.31 12.30 35.73
N ALA A 439 7.88 13.50 36.11
CA ALA A 439 8.75 14.54 36.63
C ALA A 439 9.28 14.17 38.03
N PRO A 440 10.49 14.63 38.41
CA PRO A 440 11.06 14.32 39.73
C PRO A 440 10.18 14.84 40.85
N ARG A 441 10.13 14.11 41.97
CA ARG A 441 9.29 14.51 43.11
C ARG A 441 9.89 15.71 43.85
N ALA A 442 9.14 16.81 43.92
CA ALA A 442 9.49 17.99 44.71
C ALA A 442 9.20 17.74 46.20
N ALA A 443 10.12 18.17 47.06
CA ALA A 443 9.91 18.16 48.51
C ALA A 443 8.84 19.18 48.95
N ASN A 444 8.80 20.34 48.29
CA ASN A 444 7.84 21.42 48.53
C ASN A 444 7.21 21.82 47.20
N TYR A 445 6.02 21.31 46.92
CA TYR A 445 5.31 21.59 45.67
C TYR A 445 4.51 22.89 45.81
N VAL A 446 4.82 23.90 44.99
CA VAL A 446 4.14 25.22 45.04
C VAL A 446 3.77 25.70 43.65
N PHE A 447 2.63 26.35 43.52
CA PHE A 447 2.15 26.94 42.27
C PHE A 447 1.48 28.30 42.54
N SER A 448 1.56 29.24 41.61
CA SER A 448 0.80 30.48 41.68
C SER A 448 0.49 31.05 40.30
N ALA A 449 -0.67 31.68 40.17
CA ALA A 449 -1.01 32.52 39.03
C ALA A 449 -1.30 33.94 39.52
N ARG A 450 -0.68 34.94 38.91
CA ARG A 450 -0.78 36.35 39.32
C ARG A 450 -1.26 37.23 38.18
N GLN A 451 -2.33 37.99 38.42
CA GLN A 451 -2.87 39.00 37.51
C GLN A 451 -2.40 40.40 37.89
N ASP A 452 -1.85 41.13 36.92
CA ASP A 452 -1.48 42.54 37.07
C ASP A 452 -2.67 43.50 36.80
N ALA A 453 -2.43 44.80 37.00
CA ALA A 453 -3.46 45.83 36.82
C ALA A 453 -3.95 46.00 35.36
N ALA A 454 -3.21 45.46 34.39
CA ALA A 454 -3.53 45.49 32.97
C ALA A 454 -4.25 44.20 32.52
N GLY A 455 -4.51 43.27 33.44
CA GLY A 455 -5.16 41.98 33.16
C GLY A 455 -4.19 40.90 32.68
N GLY A 456 -2.87 41.14 32.70
CA GLY A 456 -1.87 40.14 32.32
C GLY A 456 -1.67 39.10 33.42
N ILE A 457 -1.78 37.81 33.07
CA ILE A 457 -1.59 36.69 34.01
C ILE A 457 -0.20 36.07 33.83
N VAL A 458 0.51 35.81 34.92
CA VAL A 458 1.78 35.07 34.93
C VAL A 458 1.65 33.82 35.81
N LEU A 459 1.88 32.64 35.22
CA LEU A 459 1.97 31.36 35.91
C LEU A 459 3.40 31.14 36.42
N GLU A 460 3.55 30.78 37.69
CA GLU A 460 4.86 30.59 38.36
C GLU A 460 4.81 29.37 39.30
N GLY A 461 5.97 28.74 39.54
CA GLY A 461 6.10 27.61 40.46
C GLY A 461 6.32 26.27 39.76
N MET A 462 5.62 25.24 40.19
CA MET A 462 5.77 23.85 39.75
C MET A 462 4.47 23.34 39.13
N LEU A 463 4.60 22.59 38.04
CA LEU A 463 3.52 21.87 37.36
C LEU A 463 3.91 20.39 37.20
N PRO A 464 2.94 19.46 37.13
CA PRO A 464 3.24 18.03 37.03
C PRO A 464 3.82 17.65 35.66
N ASP A 465 3.30 18.26 34.59
CA ASP A 465 3.65 17.98 33.21
C ASP A 465 3.31 19.17 32.28
N PRO A 466 3.79 19.16 31.02
CA PRO A 466 3.56 20.25 30.06
C PRO A 466 2.11 20.35 29.53
N GLN A 467 1.32 19.28 29.63
CA GLN A 467 -0.09 19.32 29.21
C GLN A 467 -0.90 20.18 30.19
N VAL A 468 -0.62 20.05 31.49
CA VAL A 468 -1.19 20.92 32.53
C VAL A 468 -0.81 22.38 32.31
N GLU A 469 0.45 22.67 31.93
CA GLU A 469 0.86 24.05 31.59
C GLU A 469 0.03 24.61 30.43
N THR A 470 -0.17 23.80 29.39
CA THR A 470 -0.94 24.19 28.20
C THR A 470 -2.40 24.47 28.55
N ALA A 471 -3.03 23.61 29.35
CA ALA A 471 -4.41 23.79 29.81
C ALA A 471 -4.58 25.09 30.63
N LEU A 472 -3.67 25.33 31.59
CA LEU A 472 -3.72 26.53 32.42
C LEU A 472 -3.46 27.82 31.64
N LEU A 473 -2.56 27.80 30.65
CA LEU A 473 -2.34 28.94 29.75
C LEU A 473 -3.57 29.22 28.88
N ALA A 474 -4.22 28.17 28.35
CA ALA A 474 -5.45 28.33 27.58
C ALA A 474 -6.57 28.94 28.44
N ARG A 475 -6.72 28.49 29.70
CA ARG A 475 -7.69 29.05 30.65
C ARG A 475 -7.35 30.49 31.06
N ALA A 476 -6.07 30.83 31.21
CA ALA A 476 -5.61 32.17 31.60
C ALA A 476 -5.66 33.22 30.46
N GLY A 477 -5.91 32.81 29.22
CA GLY A 477 -6.07 33.69 28.06
C GLY A 477 -4.77 34.03 27.32
N THR A 478 -4.91 34.63 26.13
CA THR A 478 -3.81 34.81 25.15
C THR A 478 -2.69 35.74 25.60
N ALA A 479 -2.92 36.60 26.59
CA ALA A 479 -1.92 37.48 27.18
C ALA A 479 -1.10 36.80 28.31
N ALA A 480 -1.45 35.57 28.70
CA ALA A 480 -0.82 34.86 29.80
C ALA A 480 0.62 34.44 29.45
N ARG A 481 1.49 34.43 30.47
CA ARG A 481 2.89 34.01 30.36
C ARG A 481 3.19 32.95 31.41
N SER A 482 4.12 32.05 31.12
CA SER A 482 4.54 31.01 32.06
C SER A 482 6.02 31.12 32.44
N ARG A 483 6.32 30.86 33.72
CA ARG A 483 7.66 30.72 34.31
C ARG A 483 7.68 29.53 35.28
N VAL A 484 7.13 28.40 34.84
CA VAL A 484 7.00 27.18 35.65
C VAL A 484 8.16 26.20 35.45
N SER A 485 8.31 25.29 36.40
CA SER A 485 9.21 24.13 36.36
C SER A 485 8.40 22.85 36.53
N PHE A 486 8.91 21.72 36.05
CA PHE A 486 8.18 20.45 36.15
C PHE A 486 8.68 19.59 37.31
N ALA A 487 7.77 19.20 38.17
CA ALA A 487 8.03 18.30 39.30
C ALA A 487 6.72 17.57 39.66
N SER A 488 6.82 16.42 40.31
CA SER A 488 5.67 15.75 40.91
C SER A 488 5.57 16.07 42.41
N GLY A 489 4.38 15.95 43.00
CA GLY A 489 4.10 16.34 44.39
C GLY A 489 2.81 17.15 44.55
N GLU A 490 2.08 17.32 43.46
CA GLU A 490 0.73 17.83 43.37
C GLU A 490 -0.27 16.94 44.14
N THR A 491 -1.40 17.52 44.52
CA THR A 491 -2.53 16.78 45.09
C THR A 491 -3.34 16.09 44.00
N PRO A 492 -4.10 15.02 44.32
CA PRO A 492 -5.15 14.53 43.44
C PRO A 492 -6.05 15.71 42.99
N ASN A 493 -6.40 15.77 41.71
CA ASN A 493 -7.21 16.83 41.10
C ASN A 493 -6.57 18.24 41.09
N PHE A 494 -5.23 18.31 41.06
CA PHE A 494 -4.52 19.59 40.98
C PHE A 494 -4.97 20.47 39.79
N LEU A 495 -5.09 19.91 38.58
CA LEU A 495 -5.50 20.67 37.39
C LEU A 495 -6.88 21.33 37.58
N ALA A 496 -7.89 20.55 37.96
CA ALA A 496 -9.24 21.07 38.21
C ALA A 496 -9.25 22.16 39.29
N SER A 497 -8.46 21.97 40.36
CA SER A 497 -8.32 22.99 41.41
C SER A 497 -7.63 24.25 40.88
N ALA A 498 -6.60 24.12 40.04
CA ALA A 498 -5.89 25.23 39.45
C ALA A 498 -6.76 26.03 38.48
N GLU A 499 -7.58 25.36 37.66
CA GLU A 499 -8.55 25.99 36.77
C GLU A 499 -9.64 26.72 37.56
N GLN A 500 -10.18 26.09 38.59
CA GLN A 500 -11.13 26.70 39.51
C GLN A 500 -10.54 27.93 40.23
N ALA A 501 -9.25 27.90 40.57
CA ALA A 501 -8.59 29.05 41.16
C ALA A 501 -8.46 30.21 40.15
N LEU A 502 -8.09 29.90 38.91
CA LEU A 502 -7.96 30.90 37.83
C LEU A 502 -9.28 31.64 37.55
N ASP A 503 -10.44 30.99 37.70
CA ASP A 503 -11.77 31.58 37.46
C ASP A 503 -12.08 32.81 38.33
N PHE A 504 -11.37 33.01 39.45
CA PHE A 504 -11.56 34.17 40.31
C PHE A 504 -10.80 35.41 39.83
N LEU A 505 -9.73 35.23 39.04
CA LEU A 505 -8.87 36.34 38.60
C LEU A 505 -9.60 37.38 37.71
N PRO A 506 -10.53 37.02 36.81
CA PRO A 506 -11.30 37.98 36.00
C PRO A 506 -12.12 39.01 36.81
N TRP A 507 -12.54 38.67 38.03
CA TRP A 507 -13.27 39.57 38.94
C TRP A 507 -12.35 40.49 39.76
N MET A 508 -11.04 40.34 39.59
CA MET A 508 -10.03 41.13 40.31
C MET A 508 -9.40 42.19 39.40
N ARG A 509 -9.09 43.34 39.98
CA ARG A 509 -8.24 44.35 39.35
C ARG A 509 -6.76 43.96 39.45
N ARG A 510 -6.35 43.40 40.58
CA ARG A 510 -5.03 42.79 40.83
C ARG A 510 -5.26 41.59 41.73
N GLY A 511 -4.75 40.43 41.37
CA GLY A 511 -5.06 39.21 42.10
C GLY A 511 -3.96 38.17 42.00
N SER A 512 -3.91 37.28 42.98
CA SER A 512 -3.13 36.06 42.89
C SER A 512 -3.90 34.90 43.46
N VAL A 513 -3.72 33.76 42.81
CA VAL A 513 -4.07 32.46 43.36
C VAL A 513 -2.80 31.66 43.59
N ARG A 514 -2.69 31.01 44.75
CA ARG A 514 -1.48 30.31 45.18
C ARG A 514 -1.83 28.98 45.81
N PHE A 515 -1.10 27.94 45.43
CA PHE A 515 -1.04 26.65 46.09
C PHE A 515 0.30 26.50 46.81
N ASP A 516 0.27 26.19 48.10
CA ASP A 516 1.48 26.09 48.94
C ASP A 516 1.94 24.66 49.25
N GLY A 517 1.29 23.68 48.63
CA GLY A 517 1.51 22.25 48.88
C GLY A 517 0.43 21.64 49.78
N THR A 518 -0.35 22.45 50.49
CA THR A 518 -1.40 21.98 51.41
C THR A 518 -2.78 22.57 51.09
N GLY A 519 -2.84 23.83 50.68
CA GLY A 519 -4.09 24.51 50.40
C GLY A 519 -3.93 25.60 49.34
N TRP A 520 -5.08 26.06 48.84
CA TRP A 520 -5.18 27.13 47.87
C TRP A 520 -5.57 28.45 48.55
N THR A 521 -4.96 29.54 48.12
CA THR A 521 -5.26 30.89 48.59
C THR A 521 -5.65 31.75 47.41
N VAL A 522 -6.78 32.44 47.52
CA VAL A 522 -7.27 33.44 46.56
C VAL A 522 -7.16 34.81 47.24
N GLU A 523 -6.34 35.70 46.70
CA GLU A 523 -6.09 37.01 47.31
C GLU A 523 -5.98 38.13 46.28
N GLY A 524 -6.41 39.35 46.63
CA GLY A 524 -6.33 40.49 45.71
C GLY A 524 -7.25 41.67 45.99
N GLU A 525 -7.25 42.60 45.04
CA GLU A 525 -8.14 43.76 44.95
C GLU A 525 -9.28 43.44 43.96
N PRO A 526 -10.53 43.25 44.43
CA PRO A 526 -11.69 43.10 43.56
C PRO A 526 -11.91 44.32 42.67
N ALA A 527 -12.43 44.12 41.46
CA ALA A 527 -12.67 45.21 40.51
C ALA A 527 -13.77 46.20 40.98
N SER A 528 -14.77 45.71 41.72
CA SER A 528 -15.85 46.51 42.31
C SER A 528 -16.41 45.86 43.58
N ALA A 529 -17.31 46.56 44.28
CA ALA A 529 -18.05 45.99 45.41
C ALA A 529 -18.96 44.81 45.00
N ILE A 530 -19.47 44.84 43.76
CA ILE A 530 -20.27 43.74 43.20
C ILE A 530 -19.36 42.55 42.93
N ASP A 531 -18.21 42.75 42.28
CA ASP A 531 -17.26 41.67 42.00
C ASP A 531 -16.73 41.03 43.28
N LYS A 532 -16.49 41.84 44.33
CA LYS A 532 -16.15 41.32 45.66
C LYS A 532 -17.23 40.39 46.20
N ALA A 533 -18.50 40.82 46.14
CA ALA A 533 -19.62 40.00 46.61
C ALA A 533 -19.79 38.73 45.76
N SER A 534 -19.53 38.81 44.44
CA SER A 534 -19.54 37.67 43.52
C SER A 534 -18.43 36.67 43.87
N ILE A 535 -17.19 37.12 44.10
CA ILE A 535 -16.09 36.26 44.54
C ILE A 535 -16.44 35.57 45.86
N GLU A 536 -16.91 36.31 46.86
CA GLU A 536 -17.27 35.75 48.18
C GLU A 536 -18.41 34.73 48.09
N THR A 537 -19.43 35.03 47.28
CA THR A 537 -20.56 34.12 47.03
C THR A 537 -20.11 32.86 46.32
N GLU A 538 -19.37 32.99 45.22
CA GLU A 538 -18.87 31.86 44.45
C GLU A 538 -17.94 30.98 45.28
N PHE A 539 -17.06 31.59 46.09
CA PHE A 539 -16.18 30.88 47.01
C PHE A 539 -16.96 30.07 48.06
N ALA A 540 -18.07 30.61 48.56
CA ALA A 540 -18.95 29.94 49.51
C ALA A 540 -19.79 28.83 48.85
N VAL A 541 -20.38 29.10 47.67
CA VAL A 541 -21.21 28.14 46.90
C VAL A 541 -20.39 26.91 46.52
N ARG A 542 -19.14 27.12 46.08
CA ARG A 542 -18.21 26.02 45.75
C ARG A 542 -17.65 25.31 46.99
N GLY A 543 -18.03 25.71 48.21
CA GLY A 543 -17.60 25.06 49.45
C GLY A 543 -16.10 25.15 49.72
N LEU A 544 -15.39 26.09 49.10
CA LEU A 544 -13.92 26.10 49.04
C LEU A 544 -13.25 26.23 50.41
N ALA A 545 -13.86 26.98 51.34
CA ALA A 545 -13.37 27.06 52.72
C ALA A 545 -13.34 25.69 53.43
N GLN A 546 -14.35 24.84 53.18
CA GLN A 546 -14.42 23.49 53.76
C GLN A 546 -13.39 22.56 53.09
N ALA A 547 -13.05 22.83 51.83
CA ALA A 547 -11.98 22.15 51.09
C ALA A 547 -10.56 22.66 51.45
N GLY A 548 -10.42 23.50 52.49
CA GLY A 548 -9.13 23.99 52.96
C GLY A 548 -8.57 25.19 52.20
N TRP A 549 -9.38 25.87 51.38
CA TRP A 549 -8.96 27.08 50.69
C TRP A 549 -9.12 28.32 51.58
N SER A 550 -8.30 29.34 51.35
CA SER A 550 -8.38 30.64 52.01
C SER A 550 -8.69 31.77 51.02
N LEU A 551 -9.42 32.78 51.49
CA LEU A 551 -9.83 33.95 50.71
C LEU A 551 -9.39 35.23 51.44
N ALA A 552 -8.67 36.13 50.75
CA ALA A 552 -8.17 37.39 51.30
C ALA A 552 -8.35 38.57 50.32
N LEU A 553 -9.49 39.26 50.41
CA LEU A 553 -9.85 40.38 49.51
C LEU A 553 -9.74 41.74 50.20
N SER A 554 -9.16 42.73 49.52
CA SER A 554 -9.18 44.13 49.98
C SER A 554 -10.57 44.78 49.80
N GLN A 555 -10.78 45.99 50.34
CA GLN A 555 -11.97 46.78 50.01
C GLN A 555 -11.81 47.46 48.64
N PRO A 556 -12.78 47.33 47.73
CA PRO A 556 -12.78 48.06 46.46
C PRO A 556 -13.05 49.55 46.68
N ILE A 557 -12.53 50.40 45.80
CA ILE A 557 -12.71 51.86 45.85
C ILE A 557 -14.20 52.20 45.60
N ALA A 558 -14.75 53.16 46.35
CA ALA A 558 -16.20 53.49 46.37
C ALA A 558 -16.75 53.95 45.00
N ALA A 559 -18.03 53.60 44.75
CA ALA A 559 -18.79 53.90 43.53
C ALA A 559 -18.96 55.41 43.26
N PRO A 560 -19.16 55.83 42.00
CA PRO A 560 -19.32 57.25 41.64
C PRO A 560 -20.64 57.89 42.13
N ASP A 561 -20.59 59.20 42.39
CA ASP A 561 -21.68 60.05 42.89
C ASP A 561 -22.95 60.02 42.01
N PHE A 562 -24.13 60.28 42.63
CA PHE A 562 -25.41 60.44 41.92
C PHE A 562 -25.56 61.92 41.48
N ALA A 563 -25.71 62.16 40.17
CA ALA A 563 -25.81 63.51 39.61
C ALA A 563 -27.28 63.95 39.43
N ASP A 564 -27.66 65.09 40.01
CA ASP A 564 -28.99 65.72 39.84
C ASP A 564 -28.85 67.26 39.71
N PRO A 565 -29.25 67.88 38.58
CA PRO A 565 -29.75 67.26 37.36
C PRO A 565 -28.65 66.52 36.58
N TYR A 566 -29.03 65.50 35.82
CA TYR A 566 -28.11 64.71 35.00
C TYR A 566 -27.77 65.43 33.68
N LEU A 567 -26.69 66.20 33.67
CA LEU A 567 -26.28 67.03 32.52
C LEU A 567 -25.26 66.32 31.61
N TRP A 568 -25.36 66.52 30.30
CA TRP A 568 -24.36 66.06 29.31
C TRP A 568 -24.31 66.97 28.09
N SER A 569 -23.13 67.12 27.49
CA SER A 569 -23.01 67.79 26.19
C SER A 569 -21.83 67.30 25.36
N ALA A 570 -21.99 67.35 24.04
CA ALA A 570 -20.95 67.17 23.05
C ALA A 570 -20.93 68.35 22.07
N GLU A 571 -19.74 68.80 21.67
CA GLU A 571 -19.55 69.86 20.69
C GLU A 571 -18.51 69.44 19.66
N ARG A 572 -18.86 69.54 18.37
CA ARG A 572 -17.94 69.37 17.24
C ARG A 572 -17.49 70.75 16.78
N LEU A 573 -16.19 71.01 16.89
CA LEU A 573 -15.56 72.24 16.44
C LEU A 573 -15.32 72.19 14.92
N PRO A 574 -15.19 73.36 14.25
CA PRO A 574 -14.96 73.41 12.80
C PRO A 574 -13.63 72.76 12.34
N ASP A 575 -12.68 72.52 13.24
CA ASP A 575 -11.45 71.76 12.95
C ASP A 575 -11.64 70.23 13.02
N GLY A 576 -12.89 69.78 13.25
CA GLY A 576 -13.29 68.39 13.39
C GLY A 576 -12.99 67.78 14.76
N SER A 577 -12.48 68.55 15.73
CA SER A 577 -12.28 68.08 17.09
C SER A 577 -13.59 68.05 17.90
N PHE A 578 -13.65 67.15 18.88
CA PHE A 578 -14.81 66.98 19.75
C PHE A 578 -14.50 67.35 21.19
N LEU A 579 -15.45 68.03 21.83
CA LEU A 579 -15.47 68.33 23.26
C LEU A 579 -16.62 67.58 23.93
N PHE A 580 -16.32 66.73 24.91
CA PHE A 580 -17.32 66.07 25.75
C PHE A 580 -17.28 66.62 27.17
N ALA A 581 -18.46 66.84 27.77
CA ALA A 581 -18.60 67.33 29.14
C ALA A 581 -19.88 66.80 29.81
N GLY A 582 -19.92 66.85 31.15
CA GLY A 582 -21.07 66.42 31.95
C GLY A 582 -20.91 65.01 32.52
N ASN A 583 -22.01 64.26 32.60
CA ASN A 583 -22.08 62.97 33.28
C ASN A 583 -22.34 61.83 32.28
N VAL A 584 -21.68 60.69 32.49
CA VAL A 584 -21.90 59.45 31.74
C VAL A 584 -22.17 58.28 32.70
N PRO A 585 -23.05 57.33 32.36
CA PRO A 585 -23.46 56.27 33.29
C PRO A 585 -22.37 55.22 33.51
N ALA A 586 -21.42 55.09 32.59
CA ALA A 586 -20.33 54.12 32.68
C ALA A 586 -19.08 54.59 31.91
N ALA A 587 -17.90 54.19 32.38
CA ALA A 587 -16.63 54.43 31.68
C ALA A 587 -16.59 53.78 30.28
N ALA A 588 -17.33 52.69 30.06
CA ALA A 588 -17.44 52.04 28.76
C ALA A 588 -18.05 52.97 27.69
N LEU A 589 -19.08 53.75 28.04
CA LEU A 589 -19.66 54.75 27.13
C LEU A 589 -18.65 55.86 26.84
N GLN A 590 -17.89 56.30 27.85
CA GLN A 590 -16.84 57.30 27.68
C GLN A 590 -15.76 56.86 26.68
N SER A 591 -15.29 55.62 26.80
CA SER A 591 -14.33 55.04 25.86
C SER A 591 -14.91 54.90 24.46
N TYR A 592 -16.16 54.45 24.35
CA TYR A 592 -16.87 54.37 23.07
C TYR A 592 -16.93 55.74 22.38
N LEU A 593 -17.34 56.80 23.08
CA LEU A 593 -17.47 58.14 22.50
C LEU A 593 -16.14 58.71 22.01
N LYS A 594 -15.04 58.46 22.73
CA LYS A 594 -13.69 58.85 22.29
C LYS A 594 -13.27 58.17 20.99
N VAL A 595 -13.57 56.89 20.84
CA VAL A 595 -13.25 56.14 19.62
C VAL A 595 -14.15 56.57 18.47
N HIS A 596 -15.46 56.68 18.74
CA HIS A 596 -16.49 56.97 17.75
C HIS A 596 -16.37 58.39 17.18
N ALA A 597 -15.97 59.37 17.99
CA ALA A 597 -15.77 60.76 17.56
C ALA A 597 -14.43 61.04 16.86
N GLY A 598 -13.51 60.07 16.80
CA GLY A 598 -12.23 60.17 16.10
C GLY A 598 -11.03 60.61 16.96
N THR A 599 -9.92 61.02 16.33
CA THR A 599 -8.60 61.12 17.00
C THR A 599 -8.35 62.42 17.79
N ARG A 600 -9.21 63.44 17.65
CA ARG A 600 -9.04 64.76 18.32
C ARG A 600 -10.18 65.03 19.30
N VAL A 601 -10.16 64.34 20.44
CA VAL A 601 -11.22 64.43 21.46
C VAL A 601 -10.66 64.99 22.76
N THR A 602 -11.28 66.04 23.29
CA THR A 602 -11.08 66.48 24.67
C THR A 602 -12.32 66.10 25.47
N ASP A 603 -12.16 65.24 26.47
CA ASP A 603 -13.26 64.74 27.26
C ASP A 603 -13.07 65.08 28.74
N THR A 604 -14.01 65.86 29.26
CA THR A 604 -14.09 66.31 30.65
C THR A 604 -15.27 65.68 31.40
N SER A 605 -15.95 64.72 30.78
CA SER A 605 -17.09 64.02 31.39
C SER A 605 -16.67 63.13 32.55
N ARG A 606 -17.58 62.93 33.50
CA ARG A 606 -17.39 62.14 34.71
C ARG A 606 -18.38 60.99 34.74
N VAL A 607 -17.96 59.83 35.27
CA VAL A 607 -18.88 58.73 35.52
C VAL A 607 -19.73 59.08 36.74
N ALA A 608 -21.05 59.09 36.58
CA ALA A 608 -22.02 59.37 37.64
C ALA A 608 -23.33 58.62 37.43
N ASN A 609 -23.99 58.26 38.52
CA ASN A 609 -25.30 57.60 38.52
C ASN A 609 -26.44 58.63 38.34
N GLY A 610 -27.60 58.23 37.82
CA GLY A 610 -28.78 59.11 37.62
C GLY A 610 -29.17 59.38 36.15
N ALA A 611 -28.60 58.64 35.20
CA ALA A 611 -28.96 58.75 33.78
C ALA A 611 -30.42 58.30 33.54
N PRO A 612 -31.20 58.98 32.68
CA PRO A 612 -32.54 58.55 32.30
C PRO A 612 -32.51 57.24 31.48
N GLU A 613 -33.65 56.56 31.39
CA GLU A 613 -33.81 55.38 30.55
C GLU A 613 -33.54 55.73 29.08
N GLY A 614 -32.79 54.89 28.36
CA GLY A 614 -32.43 55.15 26.96
C GLY A 614 -31.25 56.12 26.74
N PHE A 615 -30.73 56.77 27.79
CA PHE A 615 -29.72 57.83 27.67
C PHE A 615 -28.47 57.45 26.84
N ALA A 616 -27.96 56.23 26.99
CA ALA A 616 -26.79 55.78 26.23
C ALA A 616 -27.08 55.58 24.74
N ALA A 617 -28.32 55.28 24.35
CA ALA A 617 -28.74 55.24 22.95
C ALA A 617 -28.87 56.67 22.39
N ASP A 618 -29.48 57.57 23.17
CA ASP A 618 -29.66 58.98 22.79
C ASP A 618 -28.32 59.70 22.61
N VAL A 619 -27.36 59.49 23.52
CA VAL A 619 -26.00 60.04 23.41
C VAL A 619 -25.31 59.57 22.13
N ARG A 620 -25.51 58.31 21.72
CA ARG A 620 -24.95 57.80 20.46
C ARG A 620 -25.58 58.48 19.25
N ALA A 621 -26.90 58.56 19.22
CA ALA A 621 -27.63 59.27 18.17
C ALA A 621 -27.24 60.76 18.09
N ALA A 622 -27.01 61.41 19.24
CA ALA A 622 -26.56 62.80 19.31
C ALA A 622 -25.14 62.98 18.72
N VAL A 623 -24.21 62.05 18.98
CA VAL A 623 -22.87 62.09 18.37
C VAL A 623 -22.91 61.74 16.89
N ASP A 624 -23.74 60.78 16.47
CA ASP A 624 -23.95 60.46 15.05
C ASP A 624 -24.50 61.68 14.28
N ALA A 625 -25.46 62.39 14.88
CA ALA A 625 -25.98 63.64 14.34
C ALA A 625 -24.88 64.72 14.24
N LEU A 626 -24.03 64.86 15.25
CA LEU A 626 -22.89 65.81 15.22
C LEU A 626 -21.84 65.45 14.17
N LEU A 627 -21.60 64.17 13.91
CA LEU A 627 -20.67 63.72 12.86
C LEU A 627 -21.15 64.09 11.45
N GLY A 628 -22.47 64.25 11.25
CA GLY A 628 -23.06 64.74 10.01
C GLY A 628 -23.06 66.27 9.85
N LEU A 629 -22.63 67.03 10.87
CA LEU A 629 -22.54 68.50 10.85
C LEU A 629 -21.09 68.97 10.68
N GLU A 630 -20.85 70.09 10.01
CA GLU A 630 -19.51 70.70 9.91
C GLU A 630 -19.01 71.23 11.25
N GLN A 631 -19.94 71.75 12.05
CA GLN A 631 -19.74 72.14 13.44
C GLN A 631 -21.11 72.13 14.12
N GLY A 632 -21.15 71.88 15.43
CA GLY A 632 -22.42 71.85 16.14
C GLY A 632 -22.29 71.41 17.59
N ARG A 633 -23.38 71.56 18.34
CA ARG A 633 -23.48 71.18 19.73
C ARG A 633 -24.76 70.40 20.00
N ALA A 634 -24.61 69.27 20.67
CA ALA A 634 -25.71 68.50 21.24
C ALA A 634 -25.61 68.55 22.78
N ALA A 635 -26.71 68.80 23.46
CA ALA A 635 -26.73 68.84 24.92
C ALA A 635 -28.04 68.32 25.50
N TYR A 636 -27.92 67.65 26.65
CA TYR A 636 -29.01 67.22 27.51
C TYR A 636 -28.96 68.00 28.82
N ASP A 637 -30.03 68.72 29.14
CA ASP A 637 -30.12 69.62 30.30
C ASP A 637 -30.72 68.97 31.56
N GLY A 638 -30.91 67.65 31.53
CA GLY A 638 -31.58 66.89 32.56
C GLY A 638 -33.06 66.58 32.26
N LYS A 639 -33.67 67.23 31.26
CA LYS A 639 -35.07 67.00 30.86
C LYS A 639 -35.27 66.89 29.36
N THR A 640 -34.55 67.68 28.56
CA THR A 640 -34.72 67.78 27.11
C THR A 640 -33.39 67.75 26.39
N TRP A 641 -33.43 67.25 25.15
CA TRP A 641 -32.30 67.30 24.23
C TRP A 641 -32.31 68.61 23.44
N SER A 642 -31.12 69.10 23.07
CA SER A 642 -30.92 70.22 22.16
C SER A 642 -29.85 69.86 21.13
N LEU A 643 -30.03 70.29 19.88
CA LEU A 643 -29.08 70.10 18.79
C LEU A 643 -29.03 71.38 17.94
N THR A 644 -27.82 71.90 17.74
CA THR A 644 -27.55 73.11 16.95
C THR A 644 -26.31 72.91 16.10
N GLY A 645 -26.22 73.54 14.92
CA GLY A 645 -25.00 73.47 14.12
C GLY A 645 -25.13 73.96 12.68
N ALA A 646 -24.13 73.66 11.85
CA ALA A 646 -24.11 73.96 10.43
C ALA A 646 -23.94 72.65 9.65
N ALA A 647 -24.85 72.39 8.71
CA ALA A 647 -24.76 71.26 7.78
C ALA A 647 -24.15 71.72 6.46
N ALA A 648 -23.35 70.89 5.81
CA ALA A 648 -22.69 71.22 4.55
C ALA A 648 -23.70 71.52 3.42
N ASP A 649 -24.86 70.87 3.43
CA ASP A 649 -25.91 71.05 2.45
C ASP A 649 -27.29 70.59 3.00
N THR A 650 -28.32 70.70 2.16
CA THR A 650 -29.70 70.36 2.55
C THR A 650 -29.86 68.86 2.82
N GLN A 651 -29.14 68.00 2.10
CA GLN A 651 -29.18 66.56 2.30
C GLN A 651 -28.51 66.18 3.62
N ALA A 652 -27.37 66.78 3.95
CA ALA A 652 -26.68 66.62 5.22
C ALA A 652 -27.57 67.09 6.39
N ARG A 653 -28.26 68.23 6.23
CA ARG A 653 -29.23 68.71 7.23
C ARG A 653 -30.34 67.69 7.46
N ASP A 654 -30.95 67.19 6.39
CA ASP A 654 -32.08 66.28 6.48
C ASP A 654 -31.65 64.90 7.03
N ALA A 655 -30.43 64.43 6.71
CA ALA A 655 -29.83 63.23 7.28
C ALA A 655 -29.54 63.39 8.78
N VAL A 656 -29.02 64.54 9.21
CA VAL A 656 -28.79 64.86 10.63
C VAL A 656 -30.12 64.90 11.39
N LEU A 657 -31.17 65.48 10.82
CA LEU A 657 -32.51 65.49 11.41
C LEU A 657 -33.12 64.09 11.51
N ALA A 658 -32.88 63.22 10.52
CA ALA A 658 -33.33 61.83 10.55
C ALA A 658 -32.61 61.02 11.65
N LEU A 659 -31.29 61.22 11.83
CA LEU A 659 -30.52 60.60 12.92
C LEU A 659 -30.96 61.12 14.29
N ALA A 660 -31.32 62.40 14.38
CA ALA A 660 -31.80 63.03 15.60
C ALA A 660 -33.30 62.78 15.90
N ALA A 661 -34.02 62.00 15.08
CA ALA A 661 -35.46 61.81 15.20
C ALA A 661 -35.91 61.16 16.53
N ASN A 662 -35.03 60.40 17.17
CA ASN A 662 -35.29 59.77 18.47
C ASN A 662 -34.96 60.68 19.68
N LEU A 663 -34.27 61.79 19.44
CA LEU A 663 -34.03 62.80 20.46
C LEU A 663 -35.33 63.60 20.58
N ASN A 664 -35.97 63.57 21.74
CA ASN A 664 -37.20 64.32 22.03
C ASN A 664 -36.91 65.84 22.05
N LEU A 665 -36.61 66.42 20.89
CA LEU A 665 -36.18 67.80 20.67
C LEU A 665 -37.40 68.73 20.74
N PRO A 666 -37.34 69.84 21.51
CA PRO A 666 -38.34 70.89 21.41
C PRO A 666 -38.25 71.55 20.03
N GLU A 667 -39.39 71.81 19.40
CA GLU A 667 -39.57 72.35 18.04
C GLU A 667 -38.29 72.89 17.33
N SER A 668 -37.84 72.13 16.32
CA SER A 668 -36.74 72.37 15.38
C SER A 668 -35.31 72.49 15.95
N ALA A 669 -34.46 71.49 15.67
CA ALA A 669 -33.01 71.64 15.76
C ALA A 669 -32.54 72.79 14.84
N GLU A 670 -31.78 73.74 15.38
CA GLU A 670 -31.29 74.91 14.64
C GLU A 670 -30.05 74.51 13.83
N ILE A 671 -30.27 73.97 12.61
CA ILE A 671 -29.20 73.58 11.68
C ILE A 671 -29.16 74.56 10.50
N SER A 672 -28.07 75.33 10.40
CA SER A 672 -27.83 76.33 9.35
C SER A 672 -27.21 75.71 8.09
N LEU A 673 -27.47 76.29 6.92
CA LEU A 673 -26.87 75.90 5.63
C LEU A 673 -25.84 76.95 5.17
N PRO A 674 -24.74 76.58 4.49
CA PRO A 674 -23.77 77.52 3.95
C PRO A 674 -24.36 78.35 2.80
N GLU A 675 -23.87 79.59 2.68
CA GLU A 675 -24.26 80.52 1.63
C GLU A 675 -23.69 80.07 0.26
N VAL A 676 -24.56 79.90 -0.75
CA VAL A 676 -24.23 79.25 -2.02
C VAL A 676 -23.28 80.10 -2.87
N VAL A 677 -22.08 79.56 -3.13
CA VAL A 677 -21.18 79.98 -4.23
C VAL A 677 -21.17 78.83 -5.25
N PRO A 678 -21.48 79.04 -6.54
CA PRO A 678 -21.66 77.94 -7.49
C PRO A 678 -20.36 77.17 -7.78
N SER A 679 -20.41 75.84 -7.68
CA SER A 679 -19.36 74.89 -8.07
C SER A 679 -19.44 74.57 -9.57
N GLU A 680 -18.29 74.26 -10.18
CA GLU A 680 -18.20 73.89 -11.60
C GLU A 680 -18.94 72.55 -11.88
N PRO A 681 -19.69 72.45 -13.00
CA PRO A 681 -20.55 71.30 -13.32
C PRO A 681 -19.79 69.98 -13.51
N TYR A 682 -20.52 68.86 -13.40
CA TYR A 682 -19.91 67.53 -13.45
C TYR A 682 -19.55 67.10 -14.89
N TYR A 683 -18.31 67.31 -15.34
CA TYR A 683 -17.92 66.96 -16.71
C TYR A 683 -16.96 65.76 -16.80
N TRP A 684 -17.04 65.01 -17.91
CA TRP A 684 -16.10 63.96 -18.30
C TRP A 684 -15.99 63.89 -19.84
N ALA A 685 -14.81 63.61 -20.40
CA ALA A 685 -14.65 63.44 -21.84
C ALA A 685 -13.52 62.46 -22.19
N ALA A 686 -13.67 61.78 -23.32
CA ALA A 686 -12.65 60.96 -23.96
C ALA A 686 -12.51 61.31 -25.45
N THR A 687 -11.31 61.71 -25.85
CA THR A 687 -11.00 62.11 -27.24
C THR A 687 -10.03 61.10 -27.86
N LYS A 688 -10.34 60.59 -29.06
CA LYS A 688 -9.51 59.70 -29.85
C LYS A 688 -8.92 60.44 -31.05
N ALA A 689 -7.60 60.50 -31.13
CA ALA A 689 -6.87 61.10 -32.25
C ALA A 689 -6.73 60.13 -33.44
N GLN A 690 -6.41 60.65 -34.64
CA GLN A 690 -6.22 59.85 -35.87
C GLN A 690 -5.13 58.78 -35.75
N ASP A 691 -4.15 58.97 -34.86
CA ASP A 691 -3.09 58.00 -34.59
C ASP A 691 -3.52 56.86 -33.64
N GLY A 692 -4.77 56.89 -33.17
CA GLY A 692 -5.36 55.90 -32.25
C GLY A 692 -5.17 56.22 -30.77
N THR A 693 -4.48 57.31 -30.42
CA THR A 693 -4.28 57.73 -29.01
C THR A 693 -5.58 58.22 -28.38
N VAL A 694 -5.89 57.78 -27.16
CA VAL A 694 -7.08 58.19 -26.41
C VAL A 694 -6.68 59.06 -25.21
N ALA A 695 -7.31 60.22 -25.05
CA ALA A 695 -7.11 61.11 -23.91
C ALA A 695 -8.39 61.20 -23.05
N LEU A 696 -8.29 60.86 -21.76
CA LEU A 696 -9.39 60.93 -20.80
C LEU A 696 -9.25 62.20 -19.95
N LYS A 697 -10.33 62.95 -19.73
CA LYS A 697 -10.36 64.18 -18.94
C LYS A 697 -11.66 64.33 -18.15
N GLY A 698 -11.65 65.17 -17.12
CA GLY A 698 -12.81 65.46 -16.27
C GLY A 698 -12.85 64.60 -15.02
N SER A 699 -14.03 64.26 -14.53
CA SER A 699 -14.18 63.63 -13.21
C SER A 699 -14.71 62.21 -13.27
N VAL A 700 -14.27 61.39 -12.32
CA VAL A 700 -14.73 60.01 -12.13
C VAL A 700 -15.03 59.73 -10.65
N PRO A 701 -16.08 58.95 -10.32
CA PRO A 701 -16.53 58.74 -8.93
C PRO A 701 -15.58 57.89 -8.08
N ALA A 702 -14.78 57.04 -8.70
CA ALA A 702 -13.92 56.10 -7.99
C ALA A 702 -12.64 55.79 -8.77
N GLU A 703 -11.56 55.55 -8.04
CA GLU A 703 -10.25 55.18 -8.61
C GLU A 703 -10.29 53.83 -9.34
N SER A 704 -11.16 52.92 -8.91
CA SER A 704 -11.38 51.64 -9.60
C SER A 704 -11.91 51.83 -11.02
N LEU A 705 -12.87 52.74 -11.21
CA LEU A 705 -13.44 53.06 -12.52
C LEU A 705 -12.41 53.82 -13.39
N GLN A 706 -11.65 54.73 -12.79
CA GLN A 706 -10.54 55.43 -13.47
C GLN A 706 -9.55 54.45 -14.11
N ARG A 707 -9.05 53.50 -13.31
CA ARG A 707 -8.12 52.47 -13.79
C ARG A 707 -8.75 51.59 -14.87
N PHE A 708 -10.03 51.25 -14.73
CA PHE A 708 -10.75 50.44 -15.70
C PHE A 708 -10.88 51.13 -17.07
N LEU A 709 -11.22 52.42 -17.08
CA LEU A 709 -11.34 53.22 -18.31
C LEU A 709 -9.99 53.37 -19.02
N ALA A 710 -8.90 53.60 -18.27
CA ALA A 710 -7.54 53.65 -18.83
C ALA A 710 -7.15 52.32 -19.50
N VAL A 711 -7.49 51.17 -18.90
CA VAL A 711 -7.23 49.85 -19.50
C VAL A 711 -8.07 49.62 -20.75
N ARG A 712 -9.36 49.98 -20.71
CA ARG A 712 -10.29 49.81 -21.85
C ARG A 712 -9.92 50.68 -23.06
N ALA A 713 -9.32 51.84 -22.83
CA ALA A 713 -8.86 52.76 -23.87
C ALA A 713 -7.61 52.27 -24.65
N GLY A 714 -6.94 51.20 -24.21
CA GLY A 714 -5.83 50.57 -24.93
C GLY A 714 -4.43 51.04 -24.49
N THR A 715 -3.41 50.72 -25.29
CA THR A 715 -1.98 50.89 -24.91
C THR A 715 -1.44 52.32 -25.09
N ALA A 716 -2.14 53.18 -25.82
CA ALA A 716 -1.79 54.58 -26.06
C ALA A 716 -2.86 55.50 -25.43
N VAL A 717 -2.87 55.59 -24.09
CA VAL A 717 -3.83 56.39 -23.33
C VAL A 717 -3.14 57.47 -22.50
N THR A 718 -3.75 58.65 -22.42
CA THR A 718 -3.37 59.72 -21.48
C THR A 718 -4.53 59.99 -20.54
N ASP A 719 -4.39 59.66 -19.26
CA ASP A 719 -5.45 59.86 -18.25
C ASP A 719 -5.19 61.14 -17.44
N GLY A 720 -6.08 62.11 -17.60
CA GLY A 720 -6.13 63.36 -16.84
C GLY A 720 -7.40 63.51 -16.00
N THR A 721 -8.05 62.40 -15.64
CA THR A 721 -9.27 62.43 -14.82
C THR A 721 -8.96 62.65 -13.33
N VAL A 722 -9.88 63.31 -12.63
CA VAL A 722 -9.79 63.60 -11.19
C VAL A 722 -10.93 62.91 -10.43
N LEU A 723 -10.66 62.48 -9.20
CA LEU A 723 -11.66 61.82 -8.36
C LEU A 723 -12.68 62.83 -7.84
N ARG A 724 -13.96 62.64 -8.19
CA ARG A 724 -15.08 63.44 -7.67
C ARG A 724 -16.30 62.55 -7.45
N ALA A 725 -16.72 62.43 -6.18
CA ALA A 725 -17.72 61.45 -5.72
C ALA A 725 -19.18 61.84 -6.01
N ASP A 726 -19.44 63.08 -6.42
CA ASP A 726 -20.75 63.66 -6.76
C ASP A 726 -21.21 63.32 -8.19
N ALA A 727 -20.85 62.13 -8.70
CA ALA A 727 -21.24 61.69 -10.04
C ALA A 727 -22.76 61.48 -10.13
N PRO A 728 -23.41 61.88 -11.23
CA PRO A 728 -24.84 61.60 -11.43
C PRO A 728 -25.16 60.10 -11.45
N ASP A 729 -26.39 59.77 -11.04
CA ASP A 729 -26.89 58.39 -11.07
C ASP A 729 -26.79 57.79 -12.49
N GLY A 730 -26.23 56.59 -12.59
CA GLY A 730 -26.04 55.88 -13.85
C GLY A 730 -24.76 56.23 -14.62
N PHE A 731 -23.97 57.23 -14.18
CA PHE A 731 -22.73 57.66 -14.86
C PHE A 731 -21.76 56.51 -15.14
N ALA A 732 -21.55 55.60 -14.18
CA ALA A 732 -20.62 54.48 -14.33
C ALA A 732 -21.05 53.46 -15.40
N ALA A 733 -22.35 53.33 -15.68
CA ALA A 733 -22.85 52.47 -16.75
C ALA A 733 -22.77 53.19 -18.11
N ASP A 734 -23.14 54.47 -18.14
CA ASP A 734 -23.17 55.29 -19.36
C ASP A 734 -21.74 55.55 -19.90
N VAL A 735 -20.75 55.74 -19.03
CA VAL A 735 -19.34 55.97 -19.44
C VAL A 735 -18.73 54.76 -20.14
N LEU A 736 -19.20 53.54 -19.84
CA LEU A 736 -18.74 52.33 -20.52
C LEU A 736 -19.32 52.25 -21.94
N GLN A 737 -20.59 52.61 -22.11
CA GLN A 737 -21.21 52.75 -23.43
C GLN A 737 -20.54 53.86 -24.25
N ALA A 738 -20.11 54.95 -23.60
CA ALA A 738 -19.31 56.00 -24.24
C ALA A 738 -18.04 55.44 -24.88
N MET A 739 -17.35 54.53 -24.17
CA MET A 739 -16.12 53.93 -24.67
C MET A 739 -16.36 52.95 -25.82
N ASP A 740 -17.49 52.26 -25.81
CA ASP A 740 -17.90 51.38 -26.92
C ASP A 740 -18.25 52.19 -28.18
N ILE A 741 -18.88 53.36 -28.02
CA ILE A 741 -19.15 54.29 -29.13
C ILE A 741 -17.85 54.90 -29.68
N LEU A 742 -16.89 55.26 -28.82
CA LEU A 742 -15.59 55.79 -29.26
C LEU A 742 -14.78 54.76 -30.09
N ALA A 743 -15.06 53.46 -29.92
CA ALA A 743 -14.47 52.41 -30.74
C ALA A 743 -15.01 52.38 -32.18
N LEU A 744 -16.20 52.93 -32.44
CA LEU A 744 -16.83 52.98 -33.77
C LEU A 744 -16.31 54.11 -34.66
N VAL A 745 -15.48 55.02 -34.11
CA VAL A 745 -14.89 56.16 -34.83
C VAL A 745 -13.38 56.01 -35.00
N SER A 746 -12.88 56.52 -36.13
CA SER A 746 -11.45 56.59 -36.44
C SER A 746 -10.76 57.75 -35.70
N GLU A 747 -11.45 58.87 -35.58
CA GLU A 747 -11.13 60.02 -34.73
C GLU A 747 -12.44 60.60 -34.19
N GLY A 748 -12.45 61.15 -32.98
CA GLY A 748 -13.67 61.70 -32.39
C GLY A 748 -13.61 61.91 -30.88
N GLU A 749 -14.71 62.37 -30.31
CA GLU A 749 -14.88 62.64 -28.89
C GLU A 749 -16.20 62.07 -28.39
N VAL A 750 -16.17 61.52 -27.18
CA VAL A 750 -17.37 61.24 -26.37
C VAL A 750 -17.28 62.03 -25.07
N ALA A 751 -18.32 62.77 -24.72
CA ALA A 751 -18.29 63.68 -23.58
C ALA A 751 -19.63 63.73 -22.83
N PHE A 752 -19.53 64.01 -21.54
CA PHE A 752 -20.62 64.29 -20.62
C PHE A 752 -20.41 65.69 -20.03
N ASP A 753 -21.40 66.58 -20.17
CA ASP A 753 -21.29 68.00 -19.79
C ASP A 753 -21.90 68.33 -18.42
N GLY A 754 -22.40 67.32 -17.71
CA GLY A 754 -23.12 67.45 -16.44
C GLY A 754 -24.62 67.18 -16.56
N ASP A 755 -25.16 67.15 -17.77
CA ASP A 755 -26.58 66.90 -18.02
C ASP A 755 -26.78 65.85 -19.14
N ARG A 756 -26.03 65.94 -20.25
CA ARG A 756 -26.21 65.05 -21.41
C ARG A 756 -24.90 64.47 -21.93
N TRP A 757 -25.02 63.30 -22.55
CA TRP A 757 -23.93 62.65 -23.26
C TRP A 757 -23.89 63.09 -24.72
N SER A 758 -22.70 63.18 -25.29
CA SER A 758 -22.46 63.51 -26.69
C SER A 758 -21.38 62.60 -27.27
N ALA A 759 -21.52 62.25 -28.55
CA ALA A 759 -20.51 61.52 -29.30
C ALA A 759 -20.40 62.09 -30.71
N GLU A 760 -19.20 62.50 -31.11
CA GLU A 760 -18.92 63.13 -32.40
C GLU A 760 -17.64 62.52 -32.98
N GLY A 761 -17.57 62.31 -34.29
CA GLY A 761 -16.35 61.77 -34.90
C GLY A 761 -16.54 61.21 -36.30
N THR A 762 -15.44 60.77 -36.90
CA THR A 762 -15.43 60.17 -38.24
C THR A 762 -15.65 58.67 -38.13
N ALA A 763 -16.80 58.18 -38.58
CA ALA A 763 -17.18 56.78 -38.48
C ALA A 763 -16.20 55.85 -39.23
N ILE A 764 -15.91 54.68 -38.66
CA ILE A 764 -15.08 53.65 -39.33
C ILE A 764 -15.91 52.92 -40.40
N THR A 765 -17.21 52.72 -40.15
CA THR A 765 -18.13 52.02 -41.04
C THR A 765 -19.34 52.89 -41.39
N PRO A 766 -20.01 52.63 -42.52
CA PRO A 766 -21.25 53.31 -42.86
C PRO A 766 -22.36 53.14 -41.82
N ASP A 767 -22.40 51.99 -41.14
CA ASP A 767 -23.44 51.62 -40.19
C ASP A 767 -23.19 52.11 -38.75
N ALA A 768 -22.07 52.79 -38.49
CA ALA A 768 -21.65 53.19 -37.14
C ALA A 768 -22.70 53.98 -36.35
N ASN A 769 -23.53 54.80 -37.02
CA ASN A 769 -24.64 55.51 -36.35
C ASN A 769 -25.77 54.56 -35.92
N ALA A 770 -26.07 53.53 -36.72
CA ALA A 770 -27.06 52.52 -36.38
C ALA A 770 -26.52 51.60 -35.26
N ASP A 771 -25.24 51.24 -35.32
CA ASP A 771 -24.57 50.46 -34.28
C ASP A 771 -24.52 51.21 -32.95
N ALA A 772 -24.16 52.50 -32.97
CA ALA A 772 -24.16 53.36 -31.78
C ALA A 772 -25.57 53.50 -31.17
N THR A 773 -26.61 53.66 -32.01
CA THR A 773 -27.99 53.72 -31.53
C THR A 773 -28.44 52.38 -30.91
N THR A 774 -28.01 51.26 -31.49
CA THR A 774 -28.29 49.92 -30.96
C THR A 774 -27.60 49.70 -29.61
N LEU A 775 -26.33 50.13 -29.46
CA LEU A 775 -25.58 50.04 -28.21
C LEU A 775 -26.23 50.84 -27.07
N LEU A 776 -26.81 52.00 -27.38
CA LEU A 776 -27.45 52.86 -26.38
C LEU A 776 -28.82 52.35 -25.91
N GLY A 777 -29.55 51.59 -26.74
CA GLY A 777 -30.85 51.03 -26.39
C GLY A 777 -31.82 52.06 -25.80
N THR A 778 -32.32 51.82 -24.58
CA THR A 778 -33.23 52.74 -23.87
C THR A 778 -32.56 54.04 -23.39
N ALA A 779 -31.23 54.14 -23.40
CA ALA A 779 -30.49 55.32 -22.99
C ALA A 779 -30.38 56.39 -24.10
N ALA A 780 -30.69 56.05 -25.36
CA ALA A 780 -30.56 56.94 -26.51
C ALA A 780 -31.13 58.37 -26.34
N PRO A 781 -32.25 58.62 -25.64
CA PRO A 781 -32.77 59.98 -25.45
C PRO A 781 -31.85 60.93 -24.67
N ARG A 782 -30.89 60.39 -23.90
CA ARG A 782 -29.91 61.17 -23.11
C ARG A 782 -28.62 61.48 -23.88
N TRP A 783 -28.56 61.08 -25.15
CA TRP A 783 -27.36 61.14 -25.99
C TRP A 783 -27.57 62.01 -27.23
N THR A 784 -26.49 62.66 -27.65
CA THR A 784 -26.42 63.42 -28.90
C THR A 784 -25.35 62.77 -29.79
N LEU A 785 -25.74 62.14 -30.90
CA LEU A 785 -24.83 61.43 -31.80
C LEU A 785 -24.63 62.21 -33.10
N SER A 786 -23.37 62.51 -33.44
CA SER A 786 -22.95 63.20 -34.67
C SER A 786 -21.76 62.50 -35.30
N LEU A 787 -21.91 61.23 -35.72
CA LEU A 787 -20.84 60.50 -36.42
C LEU A 787 -20.93 60.76 -37.94
N VAL A 788 -19.87 61.35 -38.50
CA VAL A 788 -19.77 61.72 -39.91
C VAL A 788 -19.24 60.53 -40.70
N GLN A 789 -20.01 60.11 -41.71
CA GLN A 789 -19.64 59.00 -42.59
C GLN A 789 -18.45 59.41 -43.48
N PRO A 790 -17.42 58.56 -43.65
CA PRO A 790 -16.28 58.89 -44.51
C PRO A 790 -16.73 59.03 -45.98
N ALA A 791 -16.18 60.02 -46.69
CA ALA A 791 -16.56 60.34 -48.06
C ALA A 791 -16.34 59.14 -49.00
N ALA A 792 -17.41 58.70 -49.66
CA ALA A 792 -17.36 57.60 -50.64
C ALA A 792 -16.54 58.01 -51.90
N PRO A 793 -15.63 57.15 -52.40
CA PRO A 793 -15.07 57.31 -53.74
C PRO A 793 -16.18 57.12 -54.81
N PRO A 794 -16.05 57.74 -56.00
CA PRO A 794 -17.12 57.84 -56.98
C PRO A 794 -17.53 56.47 -57.54
N ALA A 795 -18.85 56.24 -57.59
CA ALA A 795 -19.47 55.02 -58.07
C ALA A 795 -19.40 54.88 -59.60
N GLU A 796 -18.99 53.70 -60.06
CA GLU A 796 -19.25 53.24 -61.42
C GLU A 796 -20.50 52.36 -61.43
N VAL A 797 -21.42 52.74 -62.30
CA VAL A 797 -22.78 52.21 -62.54
C VAL A 797 -22.70 50.72 -62.97
N VAL A 798 -23.69 49.85 -62.72
CA VAL A 798 -24.85 49.65 -63.61
C VAL A 798 -25.90 48.72 -62.96
N ALA A 799 -27.13 49.23 -62.91
CA ALA A 799 -28.48 48.65 -63.06
C ALA A 799 -28.97 47.48 -62.16
N GLU A 800 -29.96 47.69 -61.27
CA GLU A 800 -31.45 47.73 -61.47
C GLU A 800 -32.05 46.30 -61.28
N VAL A 801 -33.04 46.01 -60.43
CA VAL A 801 -34.42 46.56 -60.35
C VAL A 801 -35.10 46.13 -59.02
N ALA A 802 -35.72 47.12 -58.35
CA ALA A 802 -36.98 47.18 -57.55
C ALA A 802 -37.36 46.18 -56.42
N ALA A 803 -37.40 46.74 -55.18
CA ALA A 803 -38.53 46.94 -54.24
C ALA A 803 -39.94 46.36 -54.59
N PRO A 804 -40.83 46.03 -53.61
CA PRO A 804 -41.13 46.85 -52.42
C PRO A 804 -41.51 46.16 -51.08
N GLU A 805 -41.50 47.02 -50.04
CA GLU A 805 -42.38 47.14 -48.85
C GLU A 805 -42.67 45.98 -47.86
N ALA A 806 -42.34 46.31 -46.59
CA ALA A 806 -42.86 45.83 -45.29
C ALA A 806 -44.40 46.10 -45.14
N PRO A 807 -45.14 45.75 -44.04
CA PRO A 807 -44.70 45.35 -42.68
C PRO A 807 -45.55 44.31 -41.88
N ALA A 808 -44.95 43.78 -40.78
CA ALA A 808 -45.52 43.38 -39.47
C ALA A 808 -46.65 42.31 -39.37
N PRO A 809 -47.09 41.86 -38.16
CA PRO A 809 -46.39 41.24 -37.01
C PRO A 809 -47.05 39.92 -36.48
N SER A 810 -46.37 39.24 -35.54
CA SER A 810 -46.86 38.28 -34.50
C SER A 810 -47.37 36.85 -34.87
N GLU A 811 -46.78 35.85 -34.16
CA GLU A 811 -47.16 34.44 -33.79
C GLU A 811 -48.61 33.95 -34.10
N PRO A 812 -48.95 32.64 -34.34
CA PRO A 812 -48.28 31.39 -33.87
C PRO A 812 -48.36 30.12 -34.79
N ALA A 813 -47.77 28.99 -34.31
CA ALA A 813 -48.06 27.57 -34.61
C ALA A 813 -47.77 26.93 -36.01
N ALA A 814 -47.33 25.66 -35.98
CA ALA A 814 -47.12 24.70 -37.10
C ALA A 814 -48.43 24.35 -37.85
N PRO A 815 -48.48 23.49 -38.92
CA PRO A 815 -47.47 22.68 -39.65
C PRO A 815 -47.61 22.68 -41.21
N ALA A 816 -46.70 22.03 -41.97
CA ALA A 816 -47.00 21.24 -43.21
C ALA A 816 -45.76 20.74 -44.01
N GLU A 817 -45.66 19.41 -44.18
CA GLU A 817 -45.04 18.67 -45.30
C GLU A 817 -45.85 18.86 -46.64
N PRO A 818 -45.48 18.38 -47.86
CA PRO A 818 -44.59 17.24 -48.20
C PRO A 818 -43.70 17.36 -49.49
N ALA A 819 -42.77 16.42 -49.66
CA ALA A 819 -42.32 15.90 -50.97
C ALA A 819 -42.25 14.35 -50.91
N PRO A 820 -42.55 13.59 -52.00
CA PRO A 820 -43.01 12.20 -51.93
C PRO A 820 -41.94 11.16 -52.32
N PRO A 821 -42.28 9.86 -52.38
CA PRO A 821 -42.01 8.84 -51.36
C PRO A 821 -40.75 8.01 -51.67
N VAL A 822 -39.82 7.93 -50.72
CA VAL A 822 -38.88 6.80 -50.67
C VAL A 822 -39.40 5.85 -49.61
N ALA A 823 -39.52 4.59 -50.00
CA ALA A 823 -40.13 3.51 -49.24
C ALA A 823 -39.72 3.51 -47.76
N ALA A 824 -40.72 3.41 -46.88
CA ALA A 824 -40.54 3.25 -45.46
C ALA A 824 -39.50 2.17 -45.14
N PRO A 825 -38.39 2.49 -44.43
CA PRO A 825 -37.75 1.52 -43.59
C PRO A 825 -38.73 1.20 -42.47
N GLN A 826 -39.07 -0.07 -42.39
CA GLN A 826 -39.91 -0.65 -41.35
C GLN A 826 -39.43 -0.19 -39.97
N ALA A 827 -40.38 0.08 -39.08
CA ALA A 827 -40.12 0.35 -37.67
C ALA A 827 -39.06 -0.63 -37.14
N ALA A 828 -38.01 -0.08 -36.50
CA ALA A 828 -37.05 -0.89 -35.78
C ALA A 828 -37.83 -1.81 -34.82
N PRO A 829 -37.52 -3.11 -34.78
CA PRO A 829 -38.21 -4.03 -33.87
C PRO A 829 -38.00 -3.57 -32.43
N ASP A 830 -38.97 -3.86 -31.55
CA ASP A 830 -38.88 -3.69 -30.11
C ASP A 830 -37.67 -4.46 -29.56
N TYR A 831 -36.51 -3.80 -29.57
CA TYR A 831 -35.22 -4.39 -29.20
C TYR A 831 -35.11 -4.34 -27.68
N ALA A 832 -35.51 -5.43 -27.03
CA ALA A 832 -35.57 -5.51 -25.57
C ALA A 832 -34.37 -6.28 -25.00
N PHE A 833 -33.67 -5.71 -24.03
CA PHE A 833 -32.61 -6.39 -23.28
C PHE A 833 -32.74 -6.08 -21.80
N VAL A 834 -32.62 -7.09 -20.95
CA VAL A 834 -32.73 -6.94 -19.49
C VAL A 834 -31.60 -7.70 -18.79
N ALA A 835 -30.89 -7.01 -17.90
CA ALA A 835 -29.96 -7.60 -16.95
C ALA A 835 -30.43 -7.30 -15.53
N ARG A 836 -30.62 -8.33 -14.70
CA ARG A 836 -31.09 -8.18 -13.32
C ARG A 836 -30.09 -8.74 -12.33
N ARG A 837 -29.73 -7.95 -11.32
CA ARG A 837 -28.90 -8.36 -10.18
C ARG A 837 -29.78 -8.55 -8.95
N ALA A 838 -29.76 -9.75 -8.38
CA ALA A 838 -30.44 -10.06 -7.13
C ALA A 838 -29.61 -9.64 -5.91
N ALA A 839 -30.24 -9.57 -4.73
CA ALA A 839 -29.59 -9.18 -3.47
C ALA A 839 -28.46 -10.13 -3.03
N ASP A 840 -28.46 -11.38 -3.50
CA ASP A 840 -27.40 -12.36 -3.27
C ASP A 840 -26.18 -12.18 -4.20
N GLY A 841 -26.23 -11.19 -5.10
CA GLY A 841 -25.18 -10.88 -6.06
C GLY A 841 -25.26 -11.64 -7.39
N ALA A 842 -26.22 -12.56 -7.57
CA ALA A 842 -26.41 -13.26 -8.83
C ALA A 842 -26.96 -12.33 -9.92
N VAL A 843 -26.39 -12.41 -11.13
CA VAL A 843 -26.87 -11.66 -12.30
C VAL A 843 -27.55 -12.60 -13.29
N THR A 844 -28.67 -12.19 -13.83
CA THR A 844 -29.40 -12.88 -14.90
C THR A 844 -29.52 -11.96 -16.11
N LEU A 845 -29.25 -12.49 -17.30
CA LEU A 845 -29.39 -11.77 -18.56
C LEU A 845 -30.54 -12.38 -19.36
N SER A 846 -31.37 -11.55 -19.98
CA SER A 846 -32.48 -11.98 -20.83
C SER A 846 -32.77 -10.97 -21.94
N GLY A 847 -33.40 -11.42 -23.03
CA GLY A 847 -33.78 -10.55 -24.16
C GLY A 847 -32.90 -10.73 -25.38
N GLN A 848 -32.85 -9.72 -26.24
CA GLN A 848 -32.26 -9.78 -27.58
C GLN A 848 -30.82 -9.23 -27.59
N VAL A 849 -29.94 -9.90 -28.34
CA VAL A 849 -28.55 -9.46 -28.58
C VAL A 849 -28.15 -9.62 -30.05
N PRO A 850 -27.29 -8.75 -30.61
CA PRO A 850 -27.11 -8.64 -32.06
C PRO A 850 -26.32 -9.80 -32.67
N ALA A 851 -25.53 -10.52 -31.86
CA ALA A 851 -24.68 -11.61 -32.31
C ALA A 851 -24.34 -12.57 -31.16
N GLN A 852 -24.01 -13.81 -31.51
CA GLN A 852 -23.56 -14.82 -30.56
C GLN A 852 -22.29 -14.41 -29.79
N SER A 853 -21.41 -13.63 -30.43
CA SER A 853 -20.22 -13.06 -29.78
C SER A 853 -20.59 -12.07 -28.67
N THR A 854 -21.62 -11.25 -28.89
CA THR A 854 -22.13 -10.30 -27.90
C THR A 854 -22.76 -11.05 -26.72
N ALA A 855 -23.54 -12.10 -26.97
CA ALA A 855 -24.11 -12.94 -25.91
C ALA A 855 -23.03 -13.52 -24.98
N ARG A 856 -21.95 -14.07 -25.56
CA ARG A 856 -20.80 -14.61 -24.80
C ARG A 856 -20.04 -13.52 -24.03
N TYR A 857 -19.87 -12.36 -24.66
CA TYR A 857 -19.19 -11.23 -24.05
C TYR A 857 -19.92 -10.72 -22.81
N LEU A 858 -21.23 -10.48 -22.92
CA LEU A 858 -22.04 -9.98 -21.81
C LEU A 858 -22.18 -11.03 -20.69
N ALA A 859 -22.34 -12.31 -21.04
CA ALA A 859 -22.35 -13.42 -20.06
C ALA A 859 -21.04 -13.54 -19.27
N THR A 860 -19.89 -13.33 -19.94
CA THR A 860 -18.58 -13.30 -19.26
C THR A 860 -18.46 -12.08 -18.36
N LEU A 861 -18.94 -10.93 -18.81
CA LEU A 861 -18.90 -9.68 -18.05
C LEU A 861 -19.77 -9.74 -16.77
N SER A 862 -20.93 -10.38 -16.83
CA SER A 862 -21.88 -10.51 -15.70
C SER A 862 -21.63 -11.72 -14.81
N GLY A 863 -20.81 -12.69 -15.25
CA GLY A 863 -20.67 -13.99 -14.59
C GLY A 863 -21.92 -14.88 -14.67
N SER A 864 -22.82 -14.62 -15.63
CA SER A 864 -24.10 -15.33 -15.79
C SER A 864 -24.11 -16.25 -17.01
N ALA A 865 -25.07 -17.17 -17.08
CA ALA A 865 -25.31 -17.96 -18.28
C ALA A 865 -25.96 -17.10 -19.39
N ALA A 866 -25.68 -17.44 -20.66
CA ALA A 866 -26.26 -16.79 -21.85
C ALA A 866 -27.57 -17.45 -22.33
N GLU A 867 -28.14 -18.37 -21.55
CA GLU A 867 -29.20 -19.29 -21.99
C GLU A 867 -30.54 -18.59 -22.28
N ASN A 868 -30.77 -17.42 -21.71
CA ASN A 868 -32.01 -16.64 -21.89
C ASN A 868 -31.84 -15.46 -22.88
N LEU A 869 -30.76 -15.45 -23.67
CA LEU A 869 -30.49 -14.44 -24.69
C LEU A 869 -30.81 -14.96 -26.10
N GLU A 870 -31.61 -14.20 -26.85
CA GLU A 870 -31.98 -14.49 -28.23
C GLU A 870 -31.14 -13.68 -29.21
N ILE A 871 -30.65 -14.32 -30.29
CA ILE A 871 -29.83 -13.63 -31.30
C ILE A 871 -30.73 -12.96 -32.34
N VAL A 872 -30.90 -11.65 -32.22
CA VAL A 872 -31.71 -10.84 -33.15
C VAL A 872 -30.86 -9.69 -33.71
N PRO A 873 -30.61 -9.64 -35.03
CA PRO A 873 -29.91 -8.52 -35.67
C PRO A 873 -30.80 -7.27 -35.74
N GLY A 874 -30.20 -6.08 -35.69
CA GLY A 874 -30.92 -4.79 -35.72
C GLY A 874 -30.87 -3.98 -34.42
N ALA A 875 -29.95 -4.29 -33.51
CA ALA A 875 -29.68 -3.48 -32.33
C ALA A 875 -29.17 -2.06 -32.70
N PRO A 876 -29.37 -1.04 -31.85
CA PRO A 876 -28.72 0.26 -32.00
C PRO A 876 -27.19 0.14 -32.12
N ASP A 877 -26.54 1.03 -32.88
CA ASP A 877 -25.09 1.01 -33.12
C ASP A 877 -24.26 1.06 -31.81
N THR A 878 -24.80 1.68 -30.75
CA THR A 878 -24.16 1.80 -29.44
C THR A 878 -24.47 0.65 -28.49
N PHE A 879 -25.30 -0.33 -28.89
CA PHE A 879 -25.82 -1.37 -28.00
C PHE A 879 -24.75 -2.08 -27.17
N VAL A 880 -23.65 -2.51 -27.80
CA VAL A 880 -22.58 -3.26 -27.10
C VAL A 880 -21.86 -2.38 -26.08
N GLN A 881 -21.60 -1.12 -26.42
CA GLN A 881 -20.93 -0.15 -25.55
C GLN A 881 -21.83 0.19 -24.35
N ASP A 882 -23.11 0.46 -24.60
CA ASP A 882 -24.07 0.83 -23.57
C ASP A 882 -24.41 -0.35 -22.66
N ALA A 883 -24.60 -1.55 -23.21
CA ALA A 883 -24.81 -2.77 -22.45
C ALA A 883 -23.61 -3.08 -21.54
N GLN A 884 -22.39 -2.90 -22.05
CA GLN A 884 -21.17 -3.07 -21.25
C GLN A 884 -21.10 -2.06 -20.10
N ALA A 885 -21.37 -0.78 -20.38
CA ALA A 885 -21.34 0.27 -19.38
C ALA A 885 -22.44 0.07 -18.32
N GLY A 886 -23.66 -0.25 -18.76
CA GLY A 886 -24.81 -0.52 -17.90
C GLY A 886 -24.60 -1.75 -17.01
N ILE A 887 -24.05 -2.86 -17.53
CA ILE A 887 -23.78 -4.05 -16.72
C ILE A 887 -22.71 -3.75 -15.66
N ARG A 888 -21.68 -2.96 -16.00
CA ARG A 888 -20.67 -2.53 -15.01
C ARG A 888 -21.26 -1.63 -13.93
N ALA A 889 -22.22 -0.77 -14.28
CA ALA A 889 -22.95 0.04 -13.30
C ALA A 889 -23.86 -0.84 -12.43
N LEU A 890 -24.58 -1.79 -13.03
CA LEU A 890 -25.44 -2.75 -12.33
C LEU A 890 -24.67 -3.60 -11.32
N LEU A 891 -23.44 -4.01 -11.63
CA LEU A 891 -22.58 -4.79 -10.71
C LEU A 891 -22.15 -4.02 -9.45
N GLN A 892 -22.24 -2.68 -9.46
CA GLN A 892 -21.95 -1.83 -8.30
C GLN A 892 -23.17 -1.61 -7.39
N LEU A 893 -24.38 -1.96 -7.85
CA LEU A 893 -25.62 -1.89 -7.06
C LEU A 893 -25.77 -3.13 -6.16
N GLN A 894 -26.44 -2.99 -5.01
CA GLN A 894 -26.77 -4.11 -4.12
C GLN A 894 -27.83 -5.03 -4.72
N GLN A 895 -28.77 -4.44 -5.46
CA GLN A 895 -29.73 -5.13 -6.30
C GLN A 895 -30.22 -4.13 -7.34
N GLY A 896 -30.66 -4.60 -8.49
CA GLY A 896 -31.10 -3.70 -9.53
C GLY A 896 -31.42 -4.37 -10.85
N GLN A 897 -31.81 -3.55 -11.80
CA GLN A 897 -32.15 -3.94 -13.15
C GLN A 897 -31.62 -2.89 -14.13
N LEU A 898 -30.95 -3.36 -15.17
CA LEU A 898 -30.64 -2.63 -16.38
C LEU A 898 -31.59 -3.12 -17.47
N GLU A 899 -32.22 -2.21 -18.18
CA GLU A 899 -33.17 -2.53 -19.24
C GLU A 899 -32.97 -1.61 -20.44
N LEU A 900 -33.05 -2.16 -21.65
CA LEU A 900 -33.21 -1.44 -22.89
C LEU A 900 -34.60 -1.76 -23.42
N ALA A 901 -35.43 -0.73 -23.58
CA ALA A 901 -36.76 -0.81 -24.17
C ALA A 901 -37.02 0.47 -24.97
N ASP A 902 -37.71 0.37 -26.11
CA ASP A 902 -38.06 1.52 -26.97
C ASP A 902 -36.88 2.42 -27.36
N GLY A 903 -35.67 1.85 -27.44
CA GLY A 903 -34.43 2.57 -27.76
C GLY A 903 -33.83 3.42 -26.63
N ALA A 904 -34.38 3.33 -25.41
CA ALA A 904 -33.88 4.01 -24.22
C ALA A 904 -33.37 3.02 -23.17
N TRP A 905 -32.23 3.35 -22.55
CA TRP A 905 -31.66 2.57 -21.46
C TRP A 905 -32.25 3.04 -20.12
N SER A 906 -32.61 2.12 -19.24
CA SER A 906 -32.98 2.40 -17.86
C SER A 906 -32.15 1.58 -16.89
N LEU A 907 -31.68 2.23 -15.82
CA LEU A 907 -30.96 1.60 -14.72
C LEU A 907 -31.69 1.91 -13.42
N MET A 908 -32.15 0.86 -12.74
CA MET A 908 -32.85 0.97 -11.46
C MET A 908 -32.19 0.10 -10.41
N GLY A 909 -32.21 0.51 -9.14
CA GLY A 909 -31.76 -0.35 -8.05
C GLY A 909 -31.31 0.39 -6.80
N ASP A 910 -30.71 -0.35 -5.88
CA ASP A 910 -30.25 0.18 -4.60
C ASP A 910 -28.73 0.30 -4.59
N ALA A 911 -28.23 1.53 -4.45
CA ALA A 911 -26.82 1.79 -4.19
C ALA A 911 -26.49 1.52 -2.72
N LYS A 912 -25.24 1.10 -2.47
CA LYS A 912 -24.75 0.84 -1.12
C LYS A 912 -24.68 2.12 -0.26
N SER A 913 -24.42 3.27 -0.88
CA SER A 913 -24.35 4.55 -0.19
C SER A 913 -24.78 5.72 -1.10
N PRO A 914 -25.08 6.90 -0.54
CA PRO A 914 -25.32 8.11 -1.34
C PRO A 914 -24.12 8.51 -2.22
N ALA A 915 -22.89 8.23 -1.77
CA ALA A 915 -21.68 8.48 -2.55
C ALA A 915 -21.58 7.54 -3.77
N ASP A 916 -21.90 6.25 -3.58
CA ASP A 916 -21.94 5.28 -4.67
C ASP A 916 -23.03 5.63 -5.69
N LYS A 917 -24.19 6.10 -5.23
CA LYS A 917 -25.24 6.64 -6.09
C LYS A 917 -24.72 7.81 -6.94
N ALA A 918 -24.08 8.80 -6.32
CA ALA A 918 -23.56 9.97 -7.04
C ALA A 918 -22.50 9.60 -8.09
N ALA A 919 -21.63 8.63 -7.76
CA ALA A 919 -20.63 8.10 -8.70
C ALA A 919 -21.30 7.38 -9.89
N LEU A 920 -22.34 6.59 -9.64
CA LEU A 920 -23.11 5.91 -10.67
C LEU A 920 -23.89 6.89 -11.55
N ASP A 921 -24.53 7.89 -10.97
CA ASP A 921 -25.23 8.96 -11.71
C ASP A 921 -24.27 9.69 -12.65
N ALA A 922 -23.06 10.04 -12.18
CA ALA A 922 -22.02 10.67 -12.99
C ALA A 922 -21.50 9.73 -14.10
N GLN A 923 -21.31 8.44 -13.79
CA GLN A 923 -20.86 7.44 -14.75
C GLN A 923 -21.86 7.27 -15.89
N ILE A 924 -23.16 7.22 -15.59
CA ILE A 924 -24.22 7.10 -16.61
C ILE A 924 -24.39 8.40 -17.39
N ALA A 925 -24.35 9.56 -16.73
CA ALA A 925 -24.43 10.86 -17.39
C ALA A 925 -23.31 11.07 -18.42
N ALA A 926 -22.12 10.52 -18.17
CA ALA A 926 -20.97 10.62 -19.07
C ALA A 926 -21.10 9.81 -20.37
N LEU A 927 -22.02 8.83 -20.43
CA LEU A 927 -22.16 7.96 -21.61
C LEU A 927 -22.79 8.70 -22.81
N GLY A 928 -23.64 9.70 -22.56
CA GLY A 928 -24.37 10.44 -23.59
C GLY A 928 -25.40 9.56 -24.32
N GLY A 929 -26.69 9.86 -24.17
CA GLY A 929 -27.78 9.07 -24.75
C GLY A 929 -29.09 9.24 -23.97
N GLN A 930 -30.16 8.57 -24.37
CA GLN A 930 -31.41 8.55 -23.60
C GLN A 930 -31.32 7.48 -22.49
N TRP A 931 -30.84 7.90 -21.33
CA TRP A 931 -30.78 7.10 -20.10
C TRP A 931 -31.80 7.58 -19.07
N SER A 932 -32.50 6.65 -18.43
CA SER A 932 -33.31 6.89 -17.23
C SER A 932 -32.68 6.19 -16.04
N VAL A 933 -32.30 6.93 -15.00
CA VAL A 933 -31.66 6.37 -13.80
C VAL A 933 -32.56 6.57 -12.59
N ASP A 934 -32.94 5.47 -11.94
CA ASP A 934 -33.72 5.47 -10.70
C ASP A 934 -33.01 4.61 -9.65
N ILE A 935 -31.94 5.19 -9.07
CA ILE A 935 -31.13 4.55 -8.04
C ILE A 935 -31.56 5.10 -6.67
N ALA A 936 -32.03 4.22 -5.79
CA ALA A 936 -32.27 4.52 -4.39
C ALA A 936 -30.97 4.32 -3.59
N ALA A 937 -30.79 5.11 -2.53
CA ALA A 937 -29.71 4.91 -1.56
C ALA A 937 -30.29 5.13 -0.17
N PRO A 938 -29.81 4.40 0.87
CA PRO A 938 -30.19 4.70 2.24
C PRO A 938 -29.83 6.15 2.55
N SER A 939 -30.71 6.89 3.26
CA SER A 939 -30.36 8.23 3.71
C SER A 939 -29.14 8.14 4.64
N GLY A 940 -28.25 9.13 4.60
CA GLY A 940 -27.10 9.20 5.51
C GLY A 940 -27.52 9.08 6.98
N LEU A 941 -28.72 9.59 7.33
CA LEU A 941 -29.33 9.45 8.65
C LEU A 941 -29.64 7.99 9.03
N ALA A 942 -30.15 7.17 8.11
CA ALA A 942 -30.48 5.77 8.42
C ALA A 942 -29.21 4.93 8.68
N GLN A 943 -28.17 5.11 7.87
CA GLN A 943 -26.88 4.43 8.06
C GLN A 943 -26.17 4.90 9.35
N CYS A 944 -26.24 6.20 9.62
CA CYS A 944 -25.74 6.79 10.85
C CYS A 944 -26.43 6.18 12.07
N ARG A 945 -27.77 6.12 12.06
CA ARG A 945 -28.58 5.58 13.17
C ARG A 945 -28.29 4.10 13.44
N GLU A 946 -28.18 3.29 12.40
CA GLU A 946 -27.85 1.86 12.54
C GLU A 946 -26.44 1.66 13.10
N SER A 947 -25.46 2.40 12.57
CA SER A 947 -24.06 2.31 13.02
C SER A 947 -23.90 2.77 14.48
N VAL A 948 -24.52 3.89 14.84
CA VAL A 948 -24.49 4.44 16.21
C VAL A 948 -25.20 3.51 17.20
N ALA A 949 -26.32 2.89 16.81
CA ALA A 949 -27.02 1.92 17.65
C ALA A 949 -26.19 0.66 17.89
N ALA A 950 -25.58 0.10 16.82
CA ALA A 950 -24.71 -1.07 16.94
C ALA A 950 -23.49 -0.80 17.84
N LEU A 951 -22.94 0.42 17.78
CA LEU A 951 -21.84 0.87 18.65
C LEU A 951 -22.27 1.00 20.12
N SER A 952 -23.49 1.46 20.37
CA SER A 952 -24.05 1.60 21.73
C SER A 952 -24.37 0.26 22.39
N ASP A 953 -24.84 -0.72 21.64
CA ASP A 953 -25.31 -2.01 22.17
C ASP A 953 -24.23 -2.86 22.85
N HIS A 954 -22.96 -2.75 22.42
CA HIS A 954 -21.87 -3.53 23.02
C HIS A 954 -21.19 -2.84 24.22
N ASN A 955 -21.72 -1.69 24.68
CA ASN A 955 -21.26 -0.93 25.85
C ASN A 955 -19.73 -0.70 25.85
N ALA A 956 -19.26 -0.13 24.75
CA ALA A 956 -17.85 -0.05 24.38
C ALA A 956 -17.08 1.06 25.14
N ILE A 957 -17.78 2.11 25.56
CA ILE A 957 -17.18 3.26 26.25
C ILE A 957 -17.06 2.95 27.74
N LEU A 958 -15.88 2.47 28.13
CA LEU A 958 -15.55 2.14 29.52
C LEU A 958 -15.02 3.36 30.28
N PHE A 959 -15.33 3.43 31.58
CA PHE A 959 -14.85 4.47 32.49
C PHE A 959 -14.06 3.86 33.65
N GLN A 960 -13.15 4.64 34.22
CA GLN A 960 -12.54 4.29 35.50
C GLN A 960 -13.59 4.23 36.62
N SER A 961 -13.37 3.33 37.59
CA SER A 961 -14.32 3.12 38.69
C SER A 961 -14.58 4.40 39.47
N GLY A 962 -15.85 4.78 39.63
CA GLY A 962 -16.26 5.98 40.37
C GLY A 962 -15.91 7.32 39.71
N ALA A 963 -15.40 7.32 38.47
CA ALA A 963 -14.98 8.55 37.77
C ALA A 963 -15.65 8.69 36.39
N ALA A 964 -15.63 9.91 35.88
CA ALA A 964 -15.99 10.28 34.50
C ALA A 964 -14.77 10.35 33.58
N ILE A 965 -13.75 9.53 33.86
CA ILE A 965 -12.53 9.42 33.04
C ILE A 965 -12.70 8.24 32.09
N ILE A 966 -12.76 8.51 30.80
CA ILE A 966 -12.85 7.48 29.74
C ILE A 966 -11.55 6.66 29.75
N ALA A 967 -11.68 5.33 29.73
CA ALA A 967 -10.54 4.43 29.67
C ALA A 967 -9.81 4.58 28.32
N ALA A 968 -8.47 4.56 28.33
CA ALA A 968 -7.68 4.68 27.10
C ALA A 968 -8.02 3.60 26.05
N SER A 969 -8.52 2.45 26.48
CA SER A 969 -8.99 1.39 25.59
C SER A 969 -10.20 1.78 24.74
N ALA A 970 -10.98 2.78 25.14
CA ALA A 970 -12.22 3.22 24.47
C ALA A 970 -11.97 4.23 23.33
N SER A 971 -10.70 4.54 23.00
CA SER A 971 -10.37 5.52 21.95
C SER A 971 -10.82 5.06 20.56
N ALA A 972 -10.64 3.77 20.24
CA ALA A 972 -11.01 3.23 18.93
C ALA A 972 -12.53 3.24 18.73
N GLU A 973 -13.28 3.02 19.81
CA GLU A 973 -14.73 3.06 19.87
C GLU A 973 -15.25 4.49 19.66
N LEU A 974 -14.61 5.48 20.29
CA LEU A 974 -14.93 6.90 20.07
C LEU A 974 -14.62 7.34 18.62
N ASP A 975 -13.53 6.83 18.04
CA ASP A 975 -13.22 7.07 16.62
C ASP A 975 -14.33 6.48 15.72
N ALA A 976 -14.79 5.25 16.01
CA ALA A 976 -15.89 4.62 15.29
C ALA A 976 -17.23 5.37 15.43
N PHE A 977 -17.53 5.91 16.63
CA PHE A 977 -18.70 6.79 16.81
C PHE A 977 -18.57 8.08 15.98
N ALA A 978 -17.40 8.72 15.97
CA ALA A 978 -17.19 9.92 15.17
C ALA A 978 -17.34 9.63 13.67
N ASP A 979 -16.77 8.53 13.17
CA ASP A 979 -16.91 8.09 11.78
C ASP A 979 -18.38 7.86 11.40
N ALA A 980 -19.15 7.20 12.27
CA ALA A 980 -20.59 7.00 12.06
C ALA A 980 -21.37 8.31 12.05
N LEU A 981 -21.09 9.24 12.99
CA LEU A 981 -21.79 10.51 13.12
C LEU A 981 -21.53 11.49 11.97
N ARG A 982 -20.39 11.37 11.28
CA ARG A 982 -20.08 12.12 10.05
C ARG A 982 -21.00 11.75 8.89
N LEU A 983 -21.64 10.58 8.91
CA LEU A 983 -22.63 10.17 7.89
C LEU A 983 -23.95 10.97 7.99
N CYS A 984 -24.21 11.60 9.14
CA CYS A 984 -25.42 12.39 9.36
C CYS A 984 -25.13 13.75 9.98
N PRO A 985 -24.46 14.70 9.27
CA PRO A 985 -23.96 15.97 9.83
C PRO A 985 -25.03 16.85 10.50
N ASP A 986 -26.28 16.72 10.08
CA ASP A 986 -27.39 17.55 10.56
C ASP A 986 -28.21 16.90 11.69
N ALA A 987 -27.97 15.64 12.04
CA ALA A 987 -28.79 14.93 13.04
C ALA A 987 -28.50 15.41 14.46
N ILE A 988 -29.50 15.45 15.34
CA ILE A 988 -29.24 15.70 16.77
C ILE A 988 -28.70 14.40 17.39
N VAL A 989 -27.61 14.50 18.16
CA VAL A 989 -26.97 13.38 18.85
C VAL A 989 -27.21 13.54 20.35
N GLU A 990 -27.77 12.52 20.97
CA GLU A 990 -27.97 12.46 22.42
C GLU A 990 -27.05 11.40 22.99
N VAL A 991 -26.30 11.79 24.02
CA VAL A 991 -25.36 10.94 24.75
C VAL A 991 -25.91 10.76 26.14
N GLU A 992 -26.37 9.55 26.43
CA GLU A 992 -27.09 9.21 27.65
C GLU A 992 -26.19 8.42 28.59
N GLY A 993 -25.98 8.95 29.79
CA GLY A 993 -25.23 8.29 30.85
C GLY A 993 -26.15 7.53 31.80
N HIS A 994 -25.75 6.29 32.14
CA HIS A 994 -26.45 5.46 33.13
C HIS A 994 -25.47 4.89 34.17
N THR A 995 -25.96 4.72 35.40
CA THR A 995 -25.27 4.06 36.51
C THR A 995 -26.07 2.86 37.01
N ASP A 996 -25.45 2.03 37.86
CA ASP A 996 -26.19 1.04 38.64
C ASP A 996 -26.73 1.65 39.93
N SER A 997 -27.41 0.84 40.75
CA SER A 997 -28.03 1.27 42.01
C SER A 997 -27.09 1.31 43.21
N ASP A 998 -25.77 1.28 43.00
CA ASP A 998 -24.81 1.35 44.09
C ASP A 998 -24.45 2.82 44.35
N GLY A 999 -24.71 3.31 45.55
CA GLY A 999 -24.38 4.67 45.96
C GLY A 999 -25.60 5.52 46.28
N ASP A 1000 -25.41 6.84 46.26
CA ASP A 1000 -26.48 7.82 46.47
C ASP A 1000 -27.04 8.25 45.11
N ASP A 1001 -28.37 8.29 44.98
CA ASP A 1001 -29.08 8.60 43.73
C ASP A 1001 -28.64 9.94 43.11
N GLN A 1002 -28.36 10.97 43.93
CA GLN A 1002 -27.92 12.28 43.42
C GLN A 1002 -26.48 12.23 42.92
N LEU A 1003 -25.60 11.48 43.61
CA LEU A 1003 -24.23 11.25 43.15
C LEU A 1003 -24.20 10.41 41.87
N ASN A 1004 -25.06 9.41 41.77
CA ASN A 1004 -25.22 8.58 40.58
C ASN A 1004 -25.75 9.39 39.39
N LEU A 1005 -26.71 10.28 39.61
CA LEU A 1005 -27.19 11.22 38.60
C LEU A 1005 -26.06 12.16 38.14
N ALA A 1006 -25.35 12.81 39.06
CA ALA A 1006 -24.23 13.70 38.73
C ALA A 1006 -23.10 12.96 37.97
N LEU A 1007 -22.75 11.74 38.40
CA LEU A 1007 -21.75 10.90 37.73
C LEU A 1007 -22.19 10.51 36.32
N SER A 1008 -23.47 10.21 36.12
CA SER A 1008 -24.01 9.87 34.81
C SER A 1008 -23.95 11.05 33.82
N VAL A 1009 -24.26 12.27 34.28
CA VAL A 1009 -24.13 13.50 33.48
C VAL A 1009 -22.67 13.74 33.13
N ALA A 1010 -21.77 13.68 34.11
CA ALA A 1010 -20.34 13.92 33.88
C ALA A 1010 -19.72 12.93 32.88
N ARG A 1011 -20.18 11.67 32.89
CA ARG A 1011 -19.74 10.66 31.90
C ARG A 1011 -20.27 10.94 30.51
N ALA A 1012 -21.52 11.37 30.37
CA ALA A 1012 -22.07 11.78 29.09
C ALA A 1012 -21.35 13.01 28.53
N GLU A 1013 -21.05 14.01 29.36
CA GLU A 1013 -20.25 15.19 28.98
C GLU A 1013 -18.83 14.82 28.55
N ALA A 1014 -18.18 13.88 29.23
CA ALA A 1014 -16.85 13.39 28.84
C ALA A 1014 -16.86 12.78 27.43
N VAL A 1015 -17.92 12.04 27.08
CA VAL A 1015 -18.08 11.46 25.73
C VAL A 1015 -18.39 12.53 24.70
N VAL A 1016 -19.24 13.51 25.02
CA VAL A 1016 -19.48 14.67 24.15
C VAL A 1016 -18.18 15.41 23.84
N ASN A 1017 -17.37 15.72 24.85
CA ASN A 1017 -16.08 16.38 24.67
C ASN A 1017 -15.13 15.54 23.79
N ALA A 1018 -15.06 14.23 24.03
CA ALA A 1018 -14.25 13.33 23.23
C ALA A 1018 -14.69 13.23 21.76
N LEU A 1019 -15.99 13.42 21.45
CA LEU A 1019 -16.51 13.52 20.09
C LEU A 1019 -16.23 14.88 19.45
N ILE A 1020 -16.26 15.97 20.23
CA ILE A 1020 -15.87 17.31 19.76
C ILE A 1020 -14.39 17.33 19.35
N GLU A 1021 -13.52 16.69 20.13
CA GLU A 1021 -12.10 16.52 19.79
C GLU A 1021 -11.87 15.73 18.48
N ARG A 1022 -12.88 14.95 18.06
CA ARG A 1022 -12.90 14.19 16.79
C ARG A 1022 -13.63 14.93 15.66
N ASP A 1023 -13.79 16.24 15.81
CA ASP A 1023 -14.37 17.15 14.82
C ASP A 1023 -15.87 16.93 14.58
N ILE A 1024 -16.61 16.49 15.60
CA ILE A 1024 -18.08 16.48 15.57
C ILE A 1024 -18.60 17.83 16.09
N ALA A 1025 -19.47 18.49 15.31
CA ALA A 1025 -19.95 19.82 15.61
C ALA A 1025 -20.63 19.89 17.01
N PRO A 1026 -20.21 20.79 17.92
CA PRO A 1026 -20.76 20.86 19.27
C PRO A 1026 -22.25 21.18 19.32
N ILE A 1027 -22.77 21.95 18.34
CA ILE A 1027 -24.14 22.46 18.31
C ILE A 1027 -25.22 21.37 18.25
N ARG A 1028 -24.84 20.14 17.94
CA ARG A 1028 -25.74 18.99 17.75
C ARG A 1028 -25.52 17.86 18.76
N LEU A 1029 -24.64 18.03 19.74
CA LEU A 1029 -24.34 17.04 20.78
C LEU A 1029 -25.01 17.44 22.10
N TYR A 1030 -25.78 16.54 22.69
CA TYR A 1030 -26.46 16.76 23.97
C TYR A 1030 -26.10 15.67 24.96
N ALA A 1031 -25.57 16.04 26.12
CA ALA A 1031 -25.31 15.12 27.23
C ALA A 1031 -26.54 15.05 28.16
N ILE A 1032 -27.01 13.84 28.46
CA ILE A 1032 -28.14 13.57 29.35
C ILE A 1032 -27.70 12.53 30.37
N GLY A 1033 -27.92 12.77 31.66
CA GLY A 1033 -27.66 11.79 32.71
C GLY A 1033 -28.95 11.26 33.29
N TYR A 1034 -29.11 9.94 33.35
CA TYR A 1034 -30.27 9.28 33.94
C TYR A 1034 -30.00 8.67 35.32
N GLY A 1035 -28.75 8.68 35.79
CA GLY A 1035 -28.35 7.94 36.98
C GLY A 1035 -28.79 6.48 36.88
N GLU A 1036 -29.40 5.97 37.94
CA GLU A 1036 -29.91 4.61 38.04
C GLU A 1036 -31.38 4.45 37.59
N THR A 1037 -32.03 5.52 37.13
CA THR A 1037 -33.49 5.54 36.90
C THR A 1037 -33.96 4.71 35.70
N GLN A 1038 -33.04 4.28 34.83
CA GLN A 1038 -33.33 3.47 33.63
C GLN A 1038 -32.44 2.21 33.53
N PRO A 1039 -32.63 1.22 34.42
CA PRO A 1039 -31.88 -0.03 34.38
C PRO A 1039 -32.35 -0.92 33.21
N VAL A 1040 -31.38 -1.54 32.52
CA VAL A 1040 -31.63 -2.52 31.42
C VAL A 1040 -31.45 -3.97 31.88
N ALA A 1041 -30.92 -4.16 33.08
CA ALA A 1041 -30.76 -5.45 33.72
C ALA A 1041 -30.99 -5.32 35.24
N ASP A 1042 -31.14 -6.46 35.90
CA ASP A 1042 -31.40 -6.51 37.34
C ASP A 1042 -30.20 -6.01 38.16
N ASN A 1043 -30.41 -5.00 39.00
CA ASN A 1043 -29.40 -4.42 39.88
C ASN A 1043 -28.99 -5.35 41.03
N ASP A 1044 -29.72 -6.44 41.29
CA ASP A 1044 -29.37 -7.39 42.36
C ASP A 1044 -28.20 -8.32 41.98
N THR A 1045 -27.77 -8.31 40.71
CA THR A 1045 -26.67 -9.15 40.21
C THR A 1045 -25.47 -8.33 39.77
N SER A 1046 -24.26 -8.82 40.00
CA SER A 1046 -23.03 -8.15 39.55
C SER A 1046 -22.97 -8.00 38.03
N GLU A 1047 -23.53 -8.96 37.29
CA GLU A 1047 -23.65 -8.92 35.83
C GLU A 1047 -24.64 -7.83 35.38
N GLY A 1048 -25.81 -7.73 36.02
CA GLY A 1048 -26.79 -6.70 35.70
C GLY A 1048 -26.32 -5.29 36.04
N LYS A 1049 -25.64 -5.10 37.18
CA LYS A 1049 -24.96 -3.84 37.53
C LYS A 1049 -23.96 -3.40 36.46
N ARG A 1050 -23.14 -4.33 35.94
CA ARG A 1050 -22.19 -4.04 34.86
C ARG A 1050 -22.89 -3.59 33.58
N ARG A 1051 -24.07 -4.15 33.25
CA ARG A 1051 -24.88 -3.75 32.09
C ARG A 1051 -25.58 -2.40 32.29
N ASN A 1052 -25.89 -2.03 33.53
CA ASN A 1052 -26.52 -0.75 33.85
C ASN A 1052 -25.53 0.43 33.83
N ARG A 1053 -24.24 0.18 34.10
CA ARG A 1053 -23.15 1.16 33.89
C ARG A 1053 -22.81 1.29 32.40
N ARG A 1054 -23.56 2.09 31.66
CA ARG A 1054 -23.42 2.22 30.19
C ARG A 1054 -23.54 3.66 29.70
N ILE A 1055 -23.05 3.87 28.48
CA ILE A 1055 -23.36 5.04 27.65
C ILE A 1055 -24.20 4.57 26.48
N VAL A 1056 -25.29 5.28 26.21
CA VAL A 1056 -26.08 5.10 24.99
C VAL A 1056 -25.92 6.34 24.16
N VAL A 1057 -25.57 6.18 22.89
CA VAL A 1057 -25.55 7.28 21.93
C VAL A 1057 -26.71 7.05 20.97
N SER A 1058 -27.56 8.06 20.80
CA SER A 1058 -28.71 8.00 19.92
C SER A 1058 -28.70 9.20 18.96
N VAL A 1059 -29.32 9.03 17.79
CA VAL A 1059 -29.42 10.09 16.77
C VAL A 1059 -30.85 10.27 16.29
N ARG A 1060 -31.31 11.52 16.31
CA ARG A 1060 -32.67 11.93 15.91
C ARG A 1060 -32.66 13.00 14.83
N ASP A 1061 -33.73 13.03 14.05
CA ASP A 1061 -33.92 14.04 13.02
C ASP A 1061 -34.25 15.40 13.68
N PRO A 1062 -33.67 16.53 13.24
CA PRO A 1062 -34.07 17.86 13.69
C PRO A 1062 -35.57 18.16 13.57
N GLY A 1063 -36.28 17.44 12.69
CA GLY A 1063 -37.74 17.53 12.51
C GLY A 1063 -38.59 16.65 13.43
N GLU A 1064 -38.01 15.69 14.16
CA GLU A 1064 -38.73 14.86 15.13
C GLU A 1064 -38.86 15.61 16.47
N GLN A 1065 -40.05 16.20 16.73
CA GLN A 1065 -40.36 16.79 18.03
C GLN A 1065 -40.57 15.68 19.08
N GLY A 1066 -39.75 15.72 20.14
CA GLY A 1066 -39.90 14.93 21.37
C GLY A 1066 -40.57 15.73 22.47
#